data_AF-A0A1G4MEZ8-F1
#
_entry.id   AF-A0A1G4MEZ8-F1
#
_cell.length_a   1.000
_cell.length_b   1.000
_cell.length_c   1.000
_cell.angle_alpha   90.00
_cell.angle_beta   90.00
_cell.angle_gamma   90.00
#
_symmetry.space_group_name_H-M   'P 1'
#
loop_
_entity.id
_entity.type
_entity.pdbx_description
1 polymer ?
#
loop_
_entity_poly.entity_id
_entity_poly.type
_entity_poly.pdbx_seq_one_letter_code
_entity_poly.pdbx_strand_id
1 'polypeptide(L)'
;MTEKEHAFIGGLITGTKIFLSDGRLIPVEEIKVGARLMSLDGSDARVSSIHSSVDDILQINQTSCHTAHLRDENRAPPWGLIELGCSKRQRMKLRTKQRVKRITRKPERCSIIEITQLREHVTEDGRTIQTLRTTSKQFPPSCSSQTIEEYIESCKVPNGFITWESELDDLKYLNKELRASTRLILCPLAVEIPMLLPWLESKFNRGITDKELEAMAWLLGFWIGNGHRRGAKFSLRSGDHDVNDYLEACGTLWGMTLRIVLRDPENGYKADGYLHTFDGEVRNWNRNNPLVKVLEGLRFYQNGRLDGKKAIPSFMKTEQRLVREAFMAGLIDSDGFINIQDHCLRVKISTISPLIRDGILSVGRSMGLNVTVHFCPEKQNLNGYHESDTWVFHLFGGSNHGTLWSILCRCSCERKRNPPIQFVRKRDVAEFETDDEEDSDVSLEEALGEWVEAPSNNDKGLLARSSAGGRKVSEIISEDDQFEQGGDESSEFDLEDDDNNLHFAFIPFKTSQVGTAQVFGITFSEDSNIKPFLTEQQVMCFSAHQLTNETRSNASFSRSCLSCHGTVTIEWYKLPWDTASARRLCSVCYKQYSRSKMRCCNCNKVFSKSIMQARMRKESMKTCMSRDGKRVQGYSCDTCDGVIEQPGSKNTNPHPSDKHRSGSCYFCDSQESGGWRKVPWVPDKEWCSVCRSRYGGTATVCTNDKCRKIPFKGEFNKMEAIDESLGHYKCLKCGSVARKDLKKQCRAVKKLEEREGTCYSCGPTTSKRWNGLPWDKKAPAEICQRCYHLWRGSGERCFNPSCRRIFTKTEVFKMKKLKHIDGPSGASTKCRPCIVCRGPTTLK
;
A
#
# COMPACT_ATOMS: atom_id res chain seq x y z
N MET A 1 38.77 8.53 6.80
CA MET A 1 37.99 7.71 7.73
C MET A 1 36.60 8.32 7.78
N THR A 2 35.59 7.61 7.30
CA THR A 2 34.20 8.08 7.35
C THR A 2 33.66 7.77 8.73
N GLU A 3 33.43 8.79 9.55
CA GLU A 3 32.70 8.67 10.81
C GLU A 3 31.33 8.06 10.52
N LYS A 4 31.05 6.92 11.15
CA LYS A 4 29.75 6.26 11.07
C LYS A 4 28.82 7.03 12.00
N GLU A 5 27.76 7.63 11.43
CA GLU A 5 26.70 8.28 12.20
C GLU A 5 26.18 7.32 13.29
N HIS A 6 26.36 7.68 14.57
CA HIS A 6 25.71 6.97 15.65
C HIS A 6 24.19 7.10 15.49
N ALA A 7 23.48 5.98 15.59
CA ALA A 7 22.02 5.93 15.50
C ALA A 7 21.41 6.78 16.64
N PHE A 8 20.92 7.97 16.31
CA PHE A 8 20.38 8.95 17.25
C PHE A 8 18.89 9.17 16.99
N ILE A 9 18.08 9.31 18.02
CA ILE A 9 16.67 9.73 17.93
C ILE A 9 16.47 10.79 18.98
N GLY A 10 16.03 11.98 18.64
CA GLY A 10 15.87 13.00 19.66
C GLY A 10 14.95 14.13 19.27
N GLY A 11 14.52 14.85 20.30
CA GLY A 11 13.44 15.83 20.21
C GLY A 11 12.17 15.40 20.92
N LEU A 12 12.19 14.33 21.73
CA LEU A 12 11.03 13.85 22.47
C LEU A 12 10.90 14.59 23.81
N ILE A 13 9.71 15.08 24.14
CA ILE A 13 9.49 15.80 25.41
C ILE A 13 9.24 14.83 26.58
N THR A 14 9.44 15.32 27.80
CA THR A 14 9.05 14.64 29.05
C THR A 14 7.63 14.08 28.97
N GLY A 15 7.42 12.86 29.46
CA GLY A 15 6.14 12.13 29.43
C GLY A 15 5.88 11.36 28.14
N THR A 16 6.67 11.58 27.07
CA THR A 16 6.52 10.83 25.82
C THR A 16 6.85 9.35 26.05
N LYS A 17 5.87 8.47 25.88
CA LYS A 17 6.08 7.03 26.11
C LYS A 17 6.60 6.30 24.88
N ILE A 18 7.57 5.41 25.11
CA ILE A 18 8.25 4.60 24.09
C ILE A 18 8.16 3.12 24.48
N PHE A 19 8.09 2.24 23.48
CA PHE A 19 8.07 0.80 23.68
C PHE A 19 9.44 0.24 24.05
N LEU A 20 9.50 -0.50 25.16
CA LEU A 20 10.55 -1.47 25.45
C LEU A 20 10.41 -2.70 24.54
N SER A 21 11.48 -3.46 24.37
CA SER A 21 11.48 -4.71 23.58
C SER A 21 10.50 -5.77 24.09
N ASP A 22 10.08 -5.67 25.35
CA ASP A 22 9.09 -6.55 25.99
C ASP A 22 7.63 -6.03 25.84
N GLY A 23 7.41 -4.95 25.10
CA GLY A 23 6.09 -4.37 24.84
C GLY A 23 5.58 -3.42 25.91
N ARG A 24 6.29 -3.26 27.03
CA ARG A 24 5.94 -2.25 28.03
C ARG A 24 6.22 -0.85 27.49
N LEU A 25 5.40 0.10 27.93
CA LEU A 25 5.61 1.52 27.65
C LEU A 25 6.25 2.17 28.86
N ILE A 26 7.34 2.90 28.63
CA ILE A 26 7.98 3.75 29.64
C ILE A 26 8.13 5.17 29.09
N PRO A 27 7.99 6.20 29.93
CA PRO A 27 8.24 7.57 29.52
C PRO A 27 9.73 7.78 29.20
N VAL A 28 10.03 8.69 28.28
CA VAL A 28 11.38 8.87 27.72
C VAL A 28 12.43 9.23 28.75
N GLU A 29 12.05 9.99 29.78
CA GLU A 29 12.90 10.42 30.90
C GLU A 29 13.28 9.27 31.85
N GLU A 30 12.53 8.17 31.86
CA GLU A 30 12.82 6.99 32.70
C GLU A 30 13.72 5.96 32.00
N ILE A 31 14.03 6.16 30.71
CA ILE A 31 14.89 5.28 29.95
C ILE A 31 16.31 5.33 30.53
N LYS A 32 16.94 4.16 30.67
CA LYS A 32 18.31 4.03 31.18
C LYS A 32 19.25 3.47 30.12
N VAL A 33 20.52 3.83 30.20
CA VAL A 33 21.57 3.22 29.37
C VAL A 33 21.56 1.70 29.57
N GLY A 34 21.63 0.95 28.47
CA GLY A 34 21.50 -0.50 28.46
C GLY A 34 20.07 -1.04 28.34
N ALA A 35 19.04 -0.19 28.43
CA ALA A 35 17.66 -0.59 28.13
C ALA A 35 17.54 -1.07 26.67
N ARG A 36 16.59 -1.96 26.42
CA ARG A 36 16.27 -2.47 25.09
C ARG A 36 14.93 -1.90 24.64
N LEU A 37 14.96 -1.07 23.62
CA LEU A 37 13.78 -0.44 23.02
C LEU A 37 13.32 -1.23 21.79
N MET A 38 12.03 -1.15 21.49
CA MET A 38 11.43 -1.83 20.34
C MET A 38 11.51 -0.97 19.08
N SER A 39 12.15 -1.51 18.06
CA SER A 39 12.21 -0.92 16.72
C SER A 39 10.91 -1.14 15.94
N LEU A 40 10.70 -0.38 14.87
CA LEU A 40 9.53 -0.46 13.99
C LEU A 40 9.20 -1.88 13.49
N ASP A 41 10.21 -2.69 13.22
CA ASP A 41 10.06 -4.06 12.72
C ASP A 41 9.91 -5.11 13.83
N GLY A 42 9.79 -4.67 15.09
CA GLY A 42 9.70 -5.52 16.27
C GLY A 42 11.05 -6.00 16.83
N SER A 43 12.18 -5.70 16.16
CA SER A 43 13.51 -6.03 16.71
C SER A 43 13.88 -5.12 17.88
N ASP A 44 14.76 -5.59 18.77
CA ASP A 44 15.23 -4.80 19.91
C ASP A 44 16.50 -4.02 19.58
N ALA A 45 16.65 -2.86 20.24
CA ALA A 45 17.82 -2.01 20.11
C ALA A 45 18.29 -1.53 21.48
N ARG A 46 19.59 -1.69 21.74
CA ARG A 46 20.20 -1.35 23.03
C ARG A 46 20.60 0.11 23.08
N VAL A 47 20.11 0.81 24.10
CA VAL A 47 20.46 2.21 24.38
C VAL A 47 21.92 2.29 24.82
N SER A 48 22.72 3.10 24.13
CA SER A 48 24.14 3.36 24.43
C SER A 48 24.34 4.64 25.22
N SER A 49 23.61 5.70 24.90
CA SER A 49 23.63 6.95 25.65
C SER A 49 22.29 7.69 25.54
N ILE A 50 22.07 8.61 26.49
CA ILE A 50 20.89 9.46 26.57
C ILE A 50 21.37 10.88 26.79
N HIS A 51 20.86 11.80 25.98
CA HIS A 51 21.14 13.22 26.01
C HIS A 51 19.86 13.96 26.37
N SER A 52 19.98 15.07 27.08
CA SER A 52 18.86 15.98 27.29
C SER A 52 19.31 17.42 27.07
N SER A 53 18.43 18.23 26.49
CA SER A 53 18.64 19.66 26.25
C SER A 53 17.30 20.39 26.39
N VAL A 54 17.33 21.72 26.44
CA VAL A 54 16.11 22.54 26.33
C VAL A 54 15.99 23.01 24.90
N ASP A 55 14.81 22.87 24.30
CA ASP A 55 14.54 23.27 22.92
C ASP A 55 13.11 23.80 22.76
N ASP A 56 12.87 24.51 21.66
CA ASP A 56 11.55 24.98 21.25
C ASP A 56 10.67 23.80 20.82
N ILE A 57 9.46 23.76 21.35
CA ILE A 57 8.51 22.66 21.18
C ILE A 57 7.41 23.04 20.20
N LEU A 58 7.18 22.14 19.25
CA LEU A 58 5.99 22.08 18.42
C LEU A 58 5.09 20.94 18.90
N GLN A 59 3.81 21.26 19.05
CA GLN A 59 2.75 20.30 19.27
C GLN A 59 2.15 19.87 17.94
N ILE A 60 2.19 18.59 17.65
CA ILE A 60 1.47 17.97 16.54
C ILE A 60 0.10 17.56 17.05
N ASN A 61 -0.95 18.11 16.43
CA ASN A 61 -2.33 17.73 16.70
C ASN A 61 -2.98 17.20 15.43
N GLN A 62 -3.54 16.00 15.51
CA GLN A 62 -4.37 15.44 14.44
C GLN A 62 -5.58 16.37 14.21
N THR A 63 -5.81 16.71 12.95
CA THR A 63 -7.03 17.45 12.58
C THR A 63 -8.19 16.50 12.39
N SER A 64 -9.36 16.96 12.80
CA SER A 64 -10.62 16.24 12.67
C SER A 64 -11.66 17.13 11.98
N CYS A 65 -12.61 16.51 11.27
CA CYS A 65 -13.80 17.20 10.77
C CYS A 65 -14.89 17.35 11.86
N HIS A 66 -14.66 16.83 13.06
CA HIS A 66 -15.57 17.01 14.19
C HIS A 66 -15.54 18.46 14.68
N THR A 67 -16.61 19.21 14.43
CA THR A 67 -16.77 20.61 14.82
C THR A 67 -17.89 20.84 15.83
N ALA A 68 -18.69 19.81 16.14
CA ALA A 68 -19.87 19.96 17.00
C ALA A 68 -19.55 20.55 18.39
N HIS A 69 -18.44 20.15 19.00
CA HIS A 69 -17.94 20.68 20.28
C HIS A 69 -17.45 22.14 20.22
N LEU A 70 -17.24 22.70 19.02
CA LEU A 70 -16.89 24.11 18.84
C LEU A 70 -18.14 25.00 18.78
N ARG A 71 -19.29 24.41 18.42
CA ARG A 71 -20.59 25.10 18.33
C ARG A 71 -21.42 24.93 19.60
N ASP A 72 -21.22 23.85 20.33
CA ASP A 72 -21.96 23.49 21.55
C ASP A 72 -20.97 23.07 22.66
N GLU A 73 -20.88 23.90 23.70
CA GLU A 73 -19.98 23.69 24.84
C GLU A 73 -20.32 22.42 25.65
N ASN A 74 -21.57 21.92 25.56
CA ASN A 74 -21.98 20.70 26.24
C ASN A 74 -21.53 19.43 25.50
N ARG A 75 -21.02 19.54 24.27
CA ARG A 75 -20.49 18.40 23.51
C ARG A 75 -19.02 18.18 23.82
N ALA A 76 -18.69 16.94 24.16
CA ALA A 76 -17.31 16.54 24.39
C ALA A 76 -16.44 16.71 23.12
N PRO A 77 -15.17 17.12 23.26
CA PRO A 77 -14.23 17.17 22.14
C PRO A 77 -13.98 15.76 21.56
N PRO A 78 -13.54 15.67 20.30
CA PRO A 78 -13.23 14.40 19.66
C PRO A 78 -12.19 13.62 20.46
N TRP A 79 -12.51 12.36 20.76
CA TRP A 79 -11.64 11.52 21.56
C TRP A 79 -10.68 10.70 20.69
N GLY A 80 -9.50 10.40 21.23
CA GLY A 80 -8.54 9.50 20.61
C GLY A 80 -7.72 10.13 19.49
N LEU A 81 -7.77 11.45 19.31
CA LEU A 81 -6.88 12.16 18.39
C LEU A 81 -5.42 12.01 18.81
N ILE A 82 -4.53 12.15 17.83
CA ILE A 82 -3.08 12.06 18.03
C ILE A 82 -2.55 13.42 18.42
N GLU A 83 -1.79 13.43 19.51
CA GLU A 83 -1.22 14.60 20.15
C GLU A 83 0.20 14.27 20.57
N LEU A 84 1.18 14.88 19.90
CA LEU A 84 2.59 14.64 20.16
C LEU A 84 3.35 15.95 20.22
N GLY A 85 3.92 16.26 21.38
CA GLY A 85 4.88 17.34 21.53
C GLY A 85 6.29 16.87 21.22
N CYS A 86 7.03 17.65 20.44
CA CYS A 86 8.43 17.37 20.14
C CYS A 86 9.19 18.65 19.74
N SER A 87 10.52 18.57 19.71
CA SER A 87 11.37 19.67 19.23
C SER A 87 10.95 20.11 17.83
N LYS A 88 11.05 21.41 17.55
CA LYS A 88 10.85 21.98 16.22
C LYS A 88 11.76 21.33 15.15
N ARG A 89 12.91 20.80 15.56
CA ARG A 89 13.88 20.11 14.69
C ARG A 89 13.72 18.58 14.68
N GLN A 90 12.67 18.05 15.30
CA GLN A 90 12.32 16.65 15.17
C GLN A 90 12.01 16.34 13.71
N ARG A 91 12.74 15.37 13.13
CA ARG A 91 12.48 14.88 11.77
C ARG A 91 11.34 13.88 11.79
N MET A 92 10.42 14.07 10.85
CA MET A 92 9.26 13.21 10.63
C MET A 92 9.25 12.70 9.20
N LYS A 93 8.79 11.46 9.03
CA LYS A 93 8.46 10.91 7.71
C LYS A 93 7.02 11.22 7.38
N LEU A 94 6.83 11.85 6.24
CA LEU A 94 5.59 12.44 5.81
C LEU A 94 5.22 11.89 4.43
N ARG A 95 3.93 11.99 4.10
CA ARG A 95 3.41 11.61 2.79
C ARG A 95 2.54 12.73 2.24
N THR A 96 2.74 13.08 0.97
CA THR A 96 2.00 14.15 0.31
C THR A 96 1.53 13.67 -1.06
N LYS A 97 0.27 13.96 -1.44
CA LYS A 97 -0.27 13.62 -2.77
C LYS A 97 0.51 14.39 -3.84
N GLN A 98 1.04 13.69 -4.84
CA GLN A 98 1.63 14.35 -5.99
C GLN A 98 0.50 14.96 -6.81
N ARG A 99 0.48 16.29 -6.91
CA ARG A 99 -0.46 16.99 -7.80
C ARG A 99 0.18 17.15 -9.17
N VAL A 100 -0.59 16.84 -10.20
CA VAL A 100 -0.26 17.13 -11.60
C VAL A 100 -1.42 17.95 -12.15
N LYS A 101 -1.15 19.20 -12.52
CA LYS A 101 -2.15 20.12 -13.07
C LYS A 101 -1.71 20.57 -14.45
N ARG A 102 -2.63 20.50 -15.41
CA ARG A 102 -2.45 21.00 -16.77
C ARG A 102 -3.21 22.31 -16.91
N ILE A 103 -2.50 23.37 -17.30
CA ILE A 103 -3.05 24.71 -17.49
C ILE A 103 -2.78 25.14 -18.92
N THR A 104 -3.80 25.64 -19.61
CA THR A 104 -3.65 26.20 -20.96
C THR A 104 -3.84 27.71 -20.87
N ARG A 105 -2.79 28.51 -21.14
CA ARG A 105 -2.91 29.98 -21.15
C ARG A 105 -3.32 30.48 -22.54
N LYS A 106 -4.42 31.25 -22.62
CA LYS A 106 -4.76 32.11 -23.78
C LYS A 106 -4.14 33.50 -23.50
N PRO A 107 -3.53 34.20 -24.48
CA PRO A 107 -3.63 34.04 -25.95
C PRO A 107 -2.56 33.17 -26.61
N GLU A 108 -1.49 32.79 -25.91
CA GLU A 108 -0.30 32.16 -26.49
C GLU A 108 -0.45 30.65 -26.81
N ARG A 109 -1.54 29.99 -26.37
CA ARG A 109 -1.80 28.53 -26.49
C ARG A 109 -0.68 27.64 -25.94
N CYS A 110 0.15 28.16 -25.02
CA CYS A 110 1.16 27.37 -24.34
C CYS A 110 0.50 26.47 -23.29
N SER A 111 0.92 25.21 -23.23
CA SER A 111 0.52 24.26 -22.18
C SER A 111 1.52 24.35 -21.03
N ILE A 112 1.05 24.65 -19.83
CA ILE A 112 1.85 24.67 -18.61
C ILE A 112 1.49 23.44 -17.79
N ILE A 113 2.48 22.64 -17.44
CA ILE A 113 2.30 21.48 -16.56
C ILE A 113 2.92 21.81 -15.21
N GLU A 114 2.11 21.83 -14.18
CA GLU A 114 2.53 21.99 -12.79
C GLU A 114 2.57 20.63 -12.11
N ILE A 115 3.71 20.25 -11.57
CA ILE A 115 3.92 18.96 -10.89
C ILE A 115 4.55 19.20 -9.52
N THR A 116 4.03 18.54 -8.49
CA THR A 116 4.67 18.49 -7.18
C THR A 116 5.93 17.61 -7.22
N GLN A 117 7.07 18.17 -6.81
CA GLN A 117 8.35 17.46 -6.78
C GLN A 117 9.19 17.86 -5.56
N LEU A 118 10.07 16.97 -5.12
CA LEU A 118 11.08 17.28 -4.10
C LEU A 118 12.18 18.14 -4.72
N ARG A 119 12.52 19.25 -4.09
CA ARG A 119 13.53 20.21 -4.55
C ARG A 119 14.34 20.73 -3.37
N GLU A 120 15.57 21.15 -3.68
CA GLU A 120 16.39 21.88 -2.72
C GLU A 120 15.78 23.26 -2.45
N HIS A 121 15.82 23.65 -1.19
CA HIS A 121 15.43 24.97 -0.72
C HIS A 121 16.43 25.44 0.33
N VAL A 122 16.89 26.68 0.19
CA VAL A 122 17.70 27.35 1.20
C VAL A 122 16.74 28.03 2.18
N THR A 123 16.81 27.63 3.44
CA THR A 123 16.02 28.18 4.56
C THR A 123 16.56 29.54 4.99
N GLU A 124 15.81 30.25 5.82
CA GLU A 124 16.19 31.56 6.36
C GLU A 124 17.45 31.51 7.23
N ASP A 125 17.68 30.39 7.91
CA ASP A 125 18.90 30.13 8.69
C ASP A 125 20.07 29.58 7.85
N GLY A 126 19.94 29.59 6.52
CA GLY A 126 21.01 29.25 5.58
C GLY A 126 21.22 27.75 5.35
N ARG A 127 20.39 26.88 5.92
CA ARG A 127 20.42 25.43 5.64
C ARG A 127 19.86 25.14 4.26
N THR A 128 20.41 24.14 3.57
CA THR A 128 19.80 23.60 2.34
C THR A 128 19.01 22.34 2.68
N ILE A 129 17.70 22.41 2.57
CA ILE A 129 16.77 21.31 2.87
C ILE A 129 16.14 20.77 1.58
N GLN A 130 15.64 19.54 1.63
CA GLN A 130 14.77 18.99 0.58
C GLN A 130 13.32 19.22 0.98
N THR A 131 12.56 19.97 0.18
CA THR A 131 11.16 20.27 0.45
C THR A 131 10.31 20.11 -0.82
N LEU A 132 9.00 19.93 -0.65
CA LEU A 132 8.09 19.80 -1.77
C LEU A 132 7.75 21.16 -2.36
N ARG A 133 7.87 21.25 -3.69
CA ARG A 133 7.49 22.44 -4.46
C ARG A 133 6.66 22.05 -5.67
N THR A 134 5.72 22.91 -6.03
CA THR A 134 5.04 22.84 -7.32
C THR A 134 5.95 23.45 -8.38
N THR A 135 6.47 22.62 -9.28
CA THR A 135 7.29 23.08 -10.40
C THR A 135 6.43 23.17 -11.66
N SER A 136 6.50 24.30 -12.36
CA SER A 136 5.84 24.49 -13.65
C SER A 136 6.83 24.27 -14.79
N LYS A 137 6.46 23.45 -15.79
CA LYS A 137 7.15 23.37 -17.08
C LYS A 137 6.23 23.86 -18.18
N GLN A 138 6.70 24.83 -18.95
CA GLN A 138 5.97 25.37 -20.08
C GLN A 138 6.33 24.61 -21.35
N PHE A 139 5.30 24.31 -22.15
CA PHE A 139 5.41 23.66 -23.44
C PHE A 139 4.84 24.58 -24.52
N PRO A 140 5.59 24.84 -25.60
CA PRO A 140 5.12 25.67 -26.69
C PRO A 140 3.92 25.01 -27.41
N PRO A 141 3.10 25.77 -28.14
CA PRO A 141 1.90 25.25 -28.82
C PRO A 141 2.22 24.19 -29.88
N SER A 142 3.43 24.21 -30.42
CA SER A 142 3.94 23.23 -31.38
C SER A 142 4.35 21.90 -30.75
N CYS A 143 4.36 21.80 -29.42
CA CYS A 143 4.73 20.58 -28.72
C CYS A 143 3.61 19.54 -28.81
N SER A 144 3.98 18.30 -29.16
CA SER A 144 2.99 17.23 -29.28
C SER A 144 2.43 16.83 -27.90
N SER A 145 1.14 16.46 -27.84
CA SER A 145 0.53 15.92 -26.61
C SER A 145 1.31 14.74 -26.05
N GLN A 146 1.90 13.91 -26.91
CA GLN A 146 2.70 12.76 -26.48
C GLN A 146 3.95 13.18 -25.69
N THR A 147 4.63 14.25 -26.09
CA THR A 147 5.81 14.77 -25.36
C THR A 147 5.44 15.30 -23.98
N ILE A 148 4.26 15.89 -23.85
CA ILE A 148 3.70 16.32 -22.57
C ILE A 148 3.44 15.10 -21.68
N GLU A 149 2.84 14.03 -22.23
CA GLU A 149 2.53 12.85 -21.43
C GLU A 149 3.77 12.06 -21.05
N GLU A 150 4.77 11.97 -21.94
CA GLU A 150 6.09 11.42 -21.63
C GLU A 150 6.77 12.19 -20.48
N TYR A 151 6.63 13.52 -20.46
CA TYR A 151 7.15 14.33 -19.36
C TYR A 151 6.39 14.06 -18.05
N ILE A 152 5.06 14.04 -18.07
CA ILE A 152 4.24 13.72 -16.90
C ILE A 152 4.61 12.34 -16.37
N GLU A 153 4.67 11.33 -17.22
CA GLU A 153 4.98 9.95 -16.84
C GLU A 153 6.40 9.82 -16.29
N SER A 154 7.38 10.55 -16.84
CA SER A 154 8.74 10.59 -16.29
C SER A 154 8.83 11.20 -14.90
N CYS A 155 7.84 12.00 -14.50
CA CYS A 155 7.80 12.69 -13.21
C CYS A 155 6.85 12.04 -12.20
N LYS A 156 5.97 11.13 -12.64
CA LYS A 156 4.99 10.47 -11.77
C LYS A 156 5.71 9.56 -10.77
N VAL A 157 5.26 9.63 -9.53
CA VAL A 157 5.69 8.68 -8.51
C VAL A 157 4.74 7.49 -8.44
N PRO A 158 5.25 6.28 -8.08
CA PRO A 158 4.40 5.12 -7.84
C PRO A 158 3.28 5.46 -6.86
N ASN A 159 2.05 5.06 -7.19
CA ASN A 159 0.84 5.29 -6.39
C ASN A 159 0.43 6.77 -6.21
N GLY A 160 1.08 7.73 -6.87
CA GLY A 160 0.67 9.15 -6.84
C GLY A 160 0.94 9.89 -5.53
N PHE A 161 1.76 9.35 -4.64
CA PHE A 161 2.15 9.99 -3.37
C PHE A 161 3.66 10.02 -3.20
N ILE A 162 4.18 11.16 -2.74
CA ILE A 162 5.59 11.35 -2.42
C ILE A 162 5.77 11.12 -0.93
N THR A 163 6.59 10.13 -0.57
CA THR A 163 7.05 9.92 0.82
C THR A 163 8.39 10.62 0.98
N TRP A 164 8.51 11.47 1.99
CA TRP A 164 9.68 12.32 2.22
C TRP A 164 9.89 12.59 3.71
N GLU A 165 11.02 13.20 4.06
CA GLU A 165 11.39 13.51 5.44
C GLU A 165 11.62 15.01 5.59
N SER A 166 11.18 15.58 6.71
CA SER A 166 11.32 17.01 7.01
C SER A 166 11.40 17.23 8.51
N GLU A 167 12.16 18.24 8.95
CA GLU A 167 12.01 18.79 10.29
C GLU A 167 10.64 19.49 10.39
N LEU A 168 10.04 19.50 11.57
CA LEU A 168 8.68 20.06 11.72
C LEU A 168 8.63 21.57 11.45
N ASP A 169 9.66 22.33 11.86
CA ASP A 169 9.74 23.77 11.58
C ASP A 169 9.84 24.05 10.07
N ASP A 170 10.47 23.16 9.31
CA ASP A 170 10.67 23.33 7.87
C ASP A 170 9.36 23.16 7.07
N LEU A 171 8.28 22.68 7.70
CA LEU A 171 6.96 22.59 7.09
C LEU A 171 6.36 23.96 6.76
N LYS A 172 6.84 25.04 7.37
CA LYS A 172 6.44 26.42 7.04
C LYS A 172 6.82 26.83 5.61
N TYR A 173 7.80 26.16 5.01
CA TYR A 173 8.23 26.42 3.62
C TYR A 173 7.34 25.74 2.57
N LEU A 174 6.36 24.94 2.99
CA LEU A 174 5.34 24.39 2.11
C LEU A 174 4.27 25.45 1.83
N ASN A 175 3.80 25.53 0.58
CA ASN A 175 2.62 26.32 0.29
C ASN A 175 1.35 25.71 0.94
N LYS A 176 0.28 26.51 1.04
CA LYS A 176 -0.98 26.13 1.71
C LYS A 176 -1.56 24.80 1.17
N GLU A 177 -1.52 24.60 -0.15
CA GLU A 177 -2.05 23.39 -0.79
C GLU A 177 -1.25 22.12 -0.47
N LEU A 178 0.08 22.23 -0.51
CA LEU A 178 0.99 21.12 -0.18
C LEU A 178 0.92 20.82 1.31
N ARG A 179 0.89 21.85 2.17
CA ARG A 179 0.72 21.67 3.61
C ARG A 179 -0.60 21.00 3.96
N ALA A 180 -1.69 21.37 3.29
CA ALA A 180 -3.02 20.79 3.48
C ALA A 180 -3.14 19.36 2.94
N SER A 181 -2.29 18.95 1.99
CA SER A 181 -2.25 17.59 1.44
C SER A 181 -1.17 16.69 2.07
N THR A 182 -0.31 17.25 2.92
CA THR A 182 0.71 16.51 3.66
C THR A 182 0.07 15.79 4.85
N ARG A 183 0.47 14.54 5.08
CA ARG A 183 -0.07 13.63 6.09
C ARG A 183 1.07 13.06 6.93
N LEU A 184 0.80 12.88 8.22
CA LEU A 184 1.64 12.11 9.13
C LEU A 184 1.43 10.62 8.86
N ILE A 185 2.49 9.82 9.00
CA ILE A 185 2.44 8.38 8.81
C ILE A 185 2.38 7.69 10.18
N LEU A 186 1.36 6.87 10.39
CA LEU A 186 1.28 5.95 11.52
C LEU A 186 1.60 4.52 11.11
N CYS A 187 2.25 3.79 12.00
CA CYS A 187 2.71 2.45 11.72
C CYS A 187 1.98 1.39 12.53
N PRO A 188 1.63 0.23 11.94
CA PRO A 188 1.19 -0.91 12.72
C PRO A 188 2.31 -1.38 13.67
N LEU A 189 1.93 -2.09 14.72
CA LEU A 189 2.87 -2.82 15.57
C LEU A 189 3.15 -4.17 14.91
N ALA A 190 4.34 -4.26 14.30
CA ALA A 190 4.85 -5.47 13.68
C ALA A 190 5.25 -6.54 14.70
N VAL A 191 5.55 -6.12 15.93
CA VAL A 191 5.91 -7.02 17.03
C VAL A 191 4.72 -7.91 17.40
N GLU A 192 5.03 -9.14 17.75
CA GLU A 192 4.10 -10.08 18.38
C GLU A 192 4.74 -10.60 19.67
N ILE A 193 4.12 -10.27 20.80
CA ILE A 193 4.51 -10.67 22.15
C ILE A 193 3.39 -11.53 22.68
N PRO A 194 3.50 -12.86 22.53
CA PRO A 194 2.43 -13.77 22.89
C PRO A 194 2.22 -13.82 24.40
N MET A 195 1.03 -13.41 24.85
CA MET A 195 0.60 -13.49 26.24
C MET A 195 -0.54 -14.50 26.40
N LEU A 196 -1.51 -14.52 25.47
CA LEU A 196 -2.67 -15.41 25.57
C LEU A 196 -2.25 -16.88 25.47
N LEU A 197 -1.50 -17.27 24.44
CA LEU A 197 -1.11 -18.66 24.22
C LEU A 197 -0.30 -19.25 25.40
N PRO A 198 0.83 -18.64 25.84
CA PRO A 198 1.59 -19.16 26.97
C PRO A 198 0.78 -19.20 28.27
N TRP A 199 -0.11 -18.22 28.48
CA TRP A 199 -0.99 -18.21 29.65
C TRP A 199 -1.98 -19.38 29.62
N LEU A 200 -2.60 -19.66 28.47
CA LEU A 200 -3.52 -20.79 28.31
C LEU A 200 -2.80 -22.13 28.53
N GLU A 201 -1.64 -22.33 27.91
CA GLU A 201 -0.85 -23.56 28.07
C GLU A 201 -0.44 -23.79 29.52
N SER A 202 0.04 -22.74 30.18
CA SER A 202 0.41 -22.79 31.60
C SER A 202 -0.81 -23.04 32.50
N LYS A 203 -1.93 -22.35 32.25
CA LYS A 203 -3.12 -22.42 33.10
C LYS A 203 -3.83 -23.78 33.02
N PHE A 204 -3.90 -24.35 31.82
CA PHE A 204 -4.58 -25.61 31.56
C PHE A 204 -3.64 -26.82 31.48
N ASN A 205 -2.34 -26.59 31.63
CA ASN A 205 -1.29 -27.61 31.64
C ASN A 205 -1.36 -28.57 30.44
N ARG A 206 -1.56 -28.00 29.24
CA ARG A 206 -1.65 -28.73 27.96
C ARG A 206 -1.24 -27.85 26.80
N GLY A 207 -0.82 -28.47 25.69
CA GLY A 207 -0.63 -27.74 24.43
C GLY A 207 -1.96 -27.22 23.88
N ILE A 208 -1.93 -26.02 23.31
CA ILE A 208 -3.09 -25.35 22.70
C ILE A 208 -2.86 -25.23 21.20
N THR A 209 -3.83 -25.67 20.40
CA THR A 209 -3.78 -25.55 18.93
C THR A 209 -4.17 -24.15 18.48
N ASP A 210 -3.75 -23.74 17.27
CA ASP A 210 -4.13 -22.45 16.68
C ASP A 210 -5.65 -22.25 16.62
N LYS A 211 -6.42 -23.33 16.37
CA LYS A 211 -7.89 -23.28 16.37
C LYS A 211 -8.47 -23.00 17.74
N GLU A 212 -7.92 -23.59 18.79
CA GLU A 212 -8.36 -23.33 20.17
C GLU A 212 -7.97 -21.93 20.62
N LEU A 213 -6.78 -21.45 20.22
CA LEU A 213 -6.31 -20.10 20.47
C LEU A 213 -7.21 -19.06 19.77
N GLU A 214 -7.50 -19.27 18.49
CA GLU A 214 -8.42 -18.45 17.70
C GLU A 214 -9.83 -18.45 18.33
N ALA A 215 -10.34 -19.61 18.71
CA ALA A 215 -11.64 -19.73 19.36
C ALA A 215 -11.69 -18.98 20.70
N MET A 216 -10.66 -19.07 21.53
CA MET A 216 -10.61 -18.32 22.80
C MET A 216 -10.53 -16.81 22.54
N ALA A 217 -9.69 -16.38 21.59
CA ALA A 217 -9.58 -14.98 21.22
C ALA A 217 -10.92 -14.41 20.72
N TRP A 218 -11.61 -15.14 19.85
CA TRP A 218 -12.95 -14.79 19.38
C TRP A 218 -13.96 -14.73 20.52
N LEU A 219 -13.99 -15.73 21.42
CA LEU A 219 -14.88 -15.73 22.60
C LEU A 219 -14.66 -14.51 23.49
N LEU A 220 -13.41 -14.08 23.70
CA LEU A 220 -13.09 -12.88 24.47
C LEU A 220 -13.63 -11.62 23.80
N GLY A 221 -13.45 -11.50 22.48
CA GLY A 221 -14.01 -10.39 21.68
C GLY A 221 -15.54 -10.34 21.76
N PHE A 222 -16.18 -11.49 21.54
CA PHE A 222 -17.62 -11.64 21.59
C PHE A 222 -18.20 -11.35 22.99
N TRP A 223 -17.49 -11.77 24.05
CA TRP A 223 -17.84 -11.46 25.42
C TRP A 223 -17.71 -9.96 25.74
N ILE A 224 -16.70 -9.28 25.19
CA ILE A 224 -16.53 -7.84 25.41
C ILE A 224 -17.75 -7.05 24.92
N GLY A 225 -18.29 -7.38 23.74
CA GLY A 225 -19.56 -6.81 23.28
C GLY A 225 -20.75 -7.35 24.07
N ASN A 226 -21.16 -8.59 23.81
CA ASN A 226 -22.46 -9.12 24.27
C ASN A 226 -22.43 -9.92 25.58
N GLY A 227 -21.26 -10.14 26.18
CA GLY A 227 -21.12 -10.87 27.43
C GLY A 227 -21.70 -10.14 28.65
N HIS A 228 -21.96 -10.87 29.73
CA HIS A 228 -22.38 -10.30 31.01
C HIS A 228 -21.21 -10.28 31.99
N ARG A 229 -21.14 -9.25 32.85
CA ARG A 229 -20.09 -9.13 33.87
C ARG A 229 -20.08 -10.28 34.90
N ARG A 230 -21.21 -10.99 35.00
CA ARG A 230 -21.44 -12.13 35.91
C ARG A 230 -20.81 -13.45 35.44
N GLY A 231 -20.12 -13.47 34.29
CA GLY A 231 -19.38 -14.64 33.83
C GLY A 231 -19.66 -15.02 32.39
N ALA A 232 -19.71 -16.32 32.09
CA ALA A 232 -19.88 -16.87 30.74
C ALA A 232 -21.35 -16.85 30.26
N LYS A 233 -22.01 -15.70 30.44
CA LYS A 233 -23.37 -15.41 29.97
C LYS A 233 -23.31 -14.38 28.85
N PHE A 234 -24.15 -14.51 27.83
CA PHE A 234 -24.21 -13.65 26.65
C PHE A 234 -25.63 -13.21 26.36
N SER A 235 -25.80 -11.98 25.88
CA SER A 235 -27.05 -11.53 25.26
C SER A 235 -27.03 -11.92 23.79
N LEU A 236 -27.96 -12.76 23.36
CA LEU A 236 -28.02 -13.32 22.02
C LEU A 236 -29.31 -12.92 21.30
N ARG A 237 -29.29 -13.03 19.98
CA ARG A 237 -30.49 -13.10 19.15
C ARG A 237 -30.69 -14.54 18.72
N SER A 238 -31.87 -15.10 19.00
CA SER A 238 -32.17 -16.51 18.71
C SER A 238 -32.08 -16.85 17.21
N GLY A 239 -32.40 -15.88 16.35
CA GLY A 239 -32.34 -16.02 14.88
C GLY A 239 -30.96 -15.82 14.24
N ASP A 240 -29.94 -15.39 15.00
CA ASP A 240 -28.56 -15.25 14.50
C ASP A 240 -27.84 -16.62 14.60
N HIS A 241 -28.35 -17.62 13.87
CA HIS A 241 -27.90 -19.00 13.93
C HIS A 241 -26.40 -19.15 13.57
N ASP A 242 -25.92 -18.39 12.59
CA ASP A 242 -24.51 -18.38 12.18
C ASP A 242 -23.55 -17.98 13.32
N VAL A 243 -23.95 -17.03 14.16
CA VAL A 243 -23.19 -16.62 15.34
C VAL A 243 -23.34 -17.62 16.48
N ASN A 244 -24.57 -18.10 16.73
CA ASN A 244 -24.85 -19.03 17.83
C ASN A 244 -24.15 -20.38 17.63
N ASP A 245 -24.16 -20.93 16.41
CA ASP A 245 -23.50 -22.18 16.07
C ASP A 245 -21.97 -22.06 16.24
N TYR A 246 -21.41 -20.91 15.86
CA TYR A 246 -19.98 -20.67 16.03
C TYR A 246 -19.58 -20.44 17.49
N LEU A 247 -20.43 -19.77 18.27
CA LEU A 247 -20.27 -19.64 19.72
C LEU A 247 -20.26 -21.02 20.40
N GLU A 248 -21.17 -21.92 19.99
CA GLU A 248 -21.20 -23.30 20.48
C GLU A 248 -19.96 -24.10 20.05
N ALA A 249 -19.52 -23.96 18.80
CA ALA A 249 -18.31 -24.62 18.30
C ALA A 249 -17.06 -24.16 19.06
N CYS A 250 -16.91 -22.84 19.29
CA CYS A 250 -15.82 -22.29 20.08
C CYS A 250 -15.88 -22.77 21.54
N GLY A 251 -17.08 -22.81 22.14
CA GLY A 251 -17.29 -23.35 23.47
C GLY A 251 -16.87 -24.82 23.58
N THR A 252 -17.27 -25.64 22.59
CA THR A 252 -17.01 -27.08 22.54
C THR A 252 -15.51 -27.39 22.49
N LEU A 253 -14.73 -26.61 21.73
CA LEU A 253 -13.26 -26.72 21.70
C LEU A 253 -12.61 -26.56 23.09
N TRP A 254 -13.27 -25.83 23.98
CA TRP A 254 -12.83 -25.60 25.35
C TRP A 254 -13.61 -26.44 26.38
N GLY A 255 -14.30 -27.50 25.94
CA GLY A 255 -15.06 -28.38 26.84
C GLY A 255 -16.27 -27.70 27.49
N MET A 256 -16.81 -26.66 26.87
CA MET A 256 -18.02 -25.98 27.30
C MET A 256 -19.19 -26.32 26.37
N THR A 257 -20.42 -26.30 26.89
CA THR A 257 -21.65 -26.50 26.12
C THR A 257 -22.52 -25.25 26.17
N LEU A 258 -23.03 -24.82 25.01
CA LEU A 258 -23.93 -23.68 24.93
C LEU A 258 -25.35 -24.08 25.32
N ARG A 259 -25.98 -23.30 26.19
CA ARG A 259 -27.42 -23.34 26.45
C ARG A 259 -28.03 -21.99 26.11
N ILE A 260 -29.00 -21.99 25.21
CA ILE A 260 -29.76 -20.78 24.86
C ILE A 260 -31.11 -20.82 25.59
N VAL A 261 -31.48 -19.72 26.25
CA VAL A 261 -32.75 -19.54 26.96
C VAL A 261 -33.43 -18.29 26.40
N LEU A 262 -34.63 -18.43 25.84
CA LEU A 262 -35.41 -17.29 25.34
C LEU A 262 -35.85 -16.41 26.51
N ARG A 263 -35.69 -15.08 26.38
CA ARG A 263 -36.15 -14.12 27.41
C ARG A 263 -37.66 -13.92 27.39
N ASP A 264 -38.25 -14.03 26.21
CA ASP A 264 -39.68 -13.93 25.96
C ASP A 264 -40.06 -15.05 24.97
N PRO A 265 -40.78 -16.08 25.43
CA PRO A 265 -41.24 -17.18 24.57
C PRO A 265 -42.22 -16.73 23.47
N GLU A 266 -42.93 -15.62 23.67
CA GLU A 266 -43.98 -15.13 22.77
C GLU A 266 -43.43 -14.21 21.67
N ASN A 267 -42.44 -13.36 21.99
CA ASN A 267 -41.80 -12.44 21.03
C ASN A 267 -40.45 -12.92 20.45
N GLY A 268 -40.02 -14.14 20.80
CA GLY A 268 -39.17 -15.04 20.00
C GLY A 268 -37.71 -14.69 19.72
N TYR A 269 -37.26 -13.42 19.76
CA TYR A 269 -35.96 -13.04 19.17
C TYR A 269 -34.83 -12.78 20.17
N LYS A 270 -35.13 -12.42 21.43
CA LYS A 270 -34.10 -12.12 22.45
C LYS A 270 -33.82 -13.36 23.30
N ALA A 271 -32.55 -13.71 23.45
CA ALA A 271 -32.14 -14.89 24.21
C ALA A 271 -30.93 -14.60 25.11
N ASP A 272 -30.77 -15.43 26.15
CA ASP A 272 -29.57 -15.52 26.95
C ASP A 272 -28.83 -16.81 26.60
N GLY A 273 -27.56 -16.68 26.21
CA GLY A 273 -26.64 -17.81 26.03
C GLY A 273 -25.80 -18.03 27.28
N TYR A 274 -25.62 -19.28 27.68
CA TYR A 274 -24.77 -19.68 28.80
C TYR A 274 -23.79 -20.75 28.32
N LEU A 275 -22.49 -20.50 28.45
CA LEU A 275 -21.47 -21.52 28.24
C LEU A 275 -21.22 -22.25 29.55
N HIS A 276 -21.56 -23.53 29.58
CA HIS A 276 -21.50 -24.36 30.78
C HIS A 276 -20.37 -25.37 30.72
N THR A 277 -19.75 -25.62 31.87
CA THR A 277 -18.96 -26.81 32.16
C THR A 277 -19.76 -27.77 33.04
N PHE A 278 -19.30 -29.02 33.09
CA PHE A 278 -19.91 -30.07 33.90
C PHE A 278 -18.94 -30.54 34.98
N ASP A 279 -19.44 -30.68 36.19
CA ASP A 279 -18.77 -31.33 37.32
C ASP A 279 -19.63 -32.52 37.73
N GLY A 280 -19.36 -33.69 37.12
CA GLY A 280 -20.31 -34.80 37.09
C GLY A 280 -21.58 -34.42 36.33
N GLU A 281 -22.75 -34.59 36.97
CA GLU A 281 -24.05 -34.18 36.41
C GLU A 281 -24.38 -32.70 36.67
N VAL A 282 -23.62 -32.02 37.53
CA VAL A 282 -23.91 -30.65 37.93
C VAL A 282 -23.37 -29.67 36.89
N ARG A 283 -24.30 -28.89 36.33
CA ARG A 283 -24.01 -27.85 35.36
C ARG A 283 -23.55 -26.56 36.04
N ASN A 284 -22.39 -26.05 35.66
CA ASN A 284 -21.83 -24.81 36.17
C ASN A 284 -21.48 -23.88 35.01
N TRP A 285 -21.77 -22.58 35.09
CA TRP A 285 -21.35 -21.63 34.04
C TRP A 285 -20.17 -20.74 34.45
N ASN A 286 -19.89 -20.63 35.76
CA ASN A 286 -18.75 -19.85 36.26
C ASN A 286 -17.69 -20.70 36.96
N ARG A 287 -18.11 -21.78 37.64
CA ARG A 287 -17.18 -22.65 38.36
C ARG A 287 -16.42 -23.51 37.35
N ASN A 288 -15.09 -23.49 37.45
CA ASN A 288 -14.19 -24.22 36.55
C ASN A 288 -14.42 -23.95 35.04
N ASN A 289 -15.02 -22.82 34.70
CA ASN A 289 -15.25 -22.44 33.30
C ASN A 289 -13.97 -21.83 32.70
N PRO A 290 -13.41 -22.39 31.60
CA PRO A 290 -12.18 -21.88 30.98
C PRO A 290 -12.24 -20.41 30.58
N LEU A 291 -13.34 -19.97 29.98
CA LEU A 291 -13.52 -18.56 29.59
C LEU A 291 -13.47 -17.65 30.82
N VAL A 292 -14.20 -17.98 31.89
CA VAL A 292 -14.18 -17.17 33.13
C VAL A 292 -12.78 -17.11 33.74
N LYS A 293 -12.03 -18.23 33.73
CA LYS A 293 -10.63 -18.23 34.20
C LYS A 293 -9.73 -17.29 33.41
N VAL A 294 -9.91 -17.23 32.09
CA VAL A 294 -9.18 -16.30 31.22
C VAL A 294 -9.59 -14.86 31.51
N LEU A 295 -10.89 -14.58 31.63
CA LEU A 295 -11.41 -13.24 31.90
C LEU A 295 -10.87 -12.64 33.21
N GLU A 296 -10.79 -13.47 34.26
CA GLU A 296 -10.19 -13.12 35.55
C GLU A 296 -8.66 -12.99 35.42
N GLY A 297 -7.99 -14.03 34.93
CA GLY A 297 -6.53 -14.12 34.96
C GLY A 297 -5.80 -13.14 34.05
N LEU A 298 -6.40 -12.82 32.89
CA LEU A 298 -5.86 -11.83 31.94
C LEU A 298 -6.50 -10.45 32.08
N ARG A 299 -7.33 -10.24 33.10
CA ARG A 299 -7.90 -8.92 33.47
C ARG A 299 -8.80 -8.30 32.39
N PHE A 300 -9.60 -9.12 31.70
CA PHE A 300 -10.73 -8.61 30.91
C PHE A 300 -11.87 -8.11 31.83
N TYR A 301 -11.90 -8.59 33.07
CA TYR A 301 -12.47 -7.84 34.18
C TYR A 301 -11.48 -6.81 34.70
N GLN A 302 -11.96 -5.60 34.99
CA GLN A 302 -11.16 -4.60 35.69
C GLN A 302 -10.60 -5.20 36.99
N ASN A 303 -9.27 -5.18 37.11
CA ASN A 303 -8.51 -5.79 38.21
C ASN A 303 -8.68 -7.32 38.37
N GLY A 304 -9.18 -8.02 37.34
CA GLY A 304 -9.36 -9.48 37.35
C GLY A 304 -10.50 -9.97 38.26
N ARG A 305 -11.37 -9.08 38.74
CA ARG A 305 -12.45 -9.41 39.67
C ARG A 305 -13.74 -9.70 38.91
N LEU A 306 -14.35 -10.88 39.12
CA LEU A 306 -15.69 -11.19 38.62
C LEU A 306 -16.68 -10.06 38.97
N ASP A 307 -17.59 -9.73 38.06
CA ASP A 307 -18.48 -8.55 38.11
C ASP A 307 -17.80 -7.17 37.98
N GLY A 308 -16.48 -7.12 37.87
CA GLY A 308 -15.74 -5.91 37.52
C GLY A 308 -16.18 -5.33 36.16
N LYS A 309 -15.89 -4.04 35.93
CA LYS A 309 -16.14 -3.42 34.63
C LYS A 309 -15.39 -4.18 33.54
N LYS A 310 -16.01 -4.38 32.37
CA LYS A 310 -15.34 -4.97 31.22
C LYS A 310 -14.21 -4.06 30.76
N ALA A 311 -13.06 -4.64 30.43
CA ALA A 311 -11.88 -3.94 29.95
C ALA A 311 -11.18 -4.77 28.86
N ILE A 312 -10.50 -4.09 27.96
CA ILE A 312 -9.59 -4.74 27.01
C ILE A 312 -8.17 -4.53 27.55
N PRO A 313 -7.44 -5.60 27.92
CA PRO A 313 -6.09 -5.47 28.46
C PRO A 313 -5.10 -4.83 27.48
N SER A 314 -4.17 -4.04 28.00
CA SER A 314 -3.21 -3.29 27.16
C SER A 314 -2.26 -4.19 26.35
N PHE A 315 -2.01 -5.43 26.79
CA PHE A 315 -1.16 -6.37 26.05
C PHE A 315 -1.79 -6.78 24.71
N MET A 316 -3.12 -6.64 24.54
CA MET A 316 -3.82 -7.02 23.31
C MET A 316 -3.30 -6.26 22.08
N LYS A 317 -2.68 -5.09 22.23
CA LYS A 317 -2.12 -4.34 21.10
C LYS A 317 -0.82 -4.93 20.56
N THR A 318 -0.08 -5.70 21.36
CA THR A 318 1.18 -6.37 20.96
C THR A 318 1.03 -7.88 20.82
N GLU A 319 -0.17 -8.42 21.04
CA GLU A 319 -0.44 -9.85 20.96
C GLU A 319 -0.27 -10.38 19.52
N GLN A 320 -0.17 -11.71 19.37
CA GLN A 320 -0.09 -12.37 18.06
C GLN A 320 -1.19 -11.86 17.12
N ARG A 321 -0.87 -11.67 15.83
CA ARG A 321 -1.83 -11.15 14.85
C ARG A 321 -3.09 -11.99 14.77
N LEU A 322 -2.96 -13.33 14.82
CA LEU A 322 -4.11 -14.24 14.85
C LEU A 322 -5.09 -13.88 15.97
N VAL A 323 -4.58 -13.67 17.18
CA VAL A 323 -5.39 -13.35 18.37
C VAL A 323 -6.01 -11.96 18.25
N ARG A 324 -5.27 -10.96 17.76
CA ARG A 324 -5.80 -9.60 17.53
C ARG A 324 -6.94 -9.61 16.51
N GLU A 325 -6.76 -10.34 15.41
CA GLU A 325 -7.76 -10.46 14.35
C GLU A 325 -9.00 -11.21 14.83
N ALA A 326 -8.83 -12.35 15.50
CA ALA A 326 -9.93 -13.16 16.03
C ALA A 326 -10.71 -12.43 17.15
N PHE A 327 -10.01 -11.72 18.04
CA PHE A 327 -10.62 -10.88 19.06
C PHE A 327 -11.49 -9.79 18.45
N MET A 328 -10.97 -9.07 17.44
CA MET A 328 -11.75 -8.04 16.76
C MET A 328 -12.94 -8.64 15.99
N ALA A 329 -12.77 -9.83 15.38
CA ALA A 329 -13.86 -10.53 14.72
C ALA A 329 -15.01 -10.87 15.69
N GLY A 330 -14.70 -11.44 16.86
CA GLY A 330 -15.71 -11.73 17.88
C GLY A 330 -16.42 -10.47 18.38
N LEU A 331 -15.68 -9.36 18.54
CA LEU A 331 -16.27 -8.08 18.91
C LEU A 331 -17.23 -7.57 17.82
N ILE A 332 -16.84 -7.69 16.54
CA ILE A 332 -17.66 -7.30 15.39
C ILE A 332 -18.91 -8.19 15.25
N ASP A 333 -18.80 -9.49 15.50
CA ASP A 333 -19.95 -10.40 15.46
C ASP A 333 -20.96 -10.08 16.57
N SER A 334 -20.48 -9.61 17.73
CA SER A 334 -21.35 -9.25 18.84
C SER A 334 -22.12 -7.94 18.64
N ASP A 335 -21.39 -6.83 18.40
CA ASP A 335 -21.92 -5.46 18.45
C ASP A 335 -21.53 -4.62 17.22
N GLY A 336 -20.90 -5.26 16.22
CA GLY A 336 -20.45 -4.61 15.00
C GLY A 336 -21.58 -4.43 13.99
N PHE A 337 -21.45 -3.43 13.13
CA PHE A 337 -22.22 -3.23 11.91
C PHE A 337 -21.25 -2.99 10.74
N ILE A 338 -21.55 -3.54 9.57
CA ILE A 338 -20.64 -3.44 8.41
C ILE A 338 -21.44 -2.98 7.21
N ASN A 339 -20.88 -2.01 6.49
CA ASN A 339 -21.39 -1.55 5.22
C ASN A 339 -20.25 -1.33 4.22
N ILE A 340 -20.58 -1.45 2.94
CA ILE A 340 -19.74 -0.97 1.85
C ILE A 340 -20.46 0.26 1.28
N GLN A 341 -19.85 1.43 1.44
CA GLN A 341 -20.35 2.71 0.96
C GLN A 341 -19.27 3.39 0.14
N ASP A 342 -19.59 3.91 -1.05
CA ASP A 342 -18.64 4.56 -1.96
C ASP A 342 -17.40 3.68 -2.22
N HIS A 343 -17.62 2.38 -2.45
CA HIS A 343 -16.58 1.35 -2.60
C HIS A 343 -15.62 1.20 -1.39
N CYS A 344 -15.95 1.81 -0.26
CA CYS A 344 -15.18 1.75 0.97
C CYS A 344 -15.88 0.84 1.99
N LEU A 345 -15.18 -0.23 2.38
CA LEU A 345 -15.59 -1.12 3.46
C LEU A 345 -15.38 -0.43 4.82
N ARG A 346 -16.47 -0.32 5.60
CA ARG A 346 -16.47 0.33 6.91
C ARG A 346 -17.10 -0.60 7.95
N VAL A 347 -16.44 -0.70 9.09
CA VAL A 347 -16.94 -1.42 10.27
C VAL A 347 -17.28 -0.41 11.35
N LYS A 348 -18.52 -0.41 11.83
CA LYS A 348 -19.01 0.38 12.95
C LYS A 348 -19.05 -0.49 14.21
N ILE A 349 -18.50 -0.03 15.33
CA ILE A 349 -18.60 -0.68 16.65
C ILE A 349 -19.03 0.40 17.65
N SER A 350 -19.93 0.10 18.57
CA SER A 350 -20.39 1.08 19.57
C SER A 350 -20.11 0.58 20.99
N THR A 351 -19.83 1.49 21.93
CA THR A 351 -19.66 1.14 23.34
C THR A 351 -19.95 2.32 24.25
N ILE A 352 -20.38 2.02 25.48
CA ILE A 352 -20.59 2.98 26.57
C ILE A 352 -19.49 2.87 27.65
N SER A 353 -18.45 2.05 27.43
CA SER A 353 -17.38 1.84 28.40
C SER A 353 -16.07 2.49 27.95
N PRO A 354 -15.51 3.44 28.71
CA PRO A 354 -14.19 4.01 28.43
C PRO A 354 -13.07 2.97 28.34
N LEU A 355 -13.12 1.91 29.16
CA LEU A 355 -12.09 0.86 29.16
C LEU A 355 -12.15 -0.02 27.90
N ILE A 356 -13.33 -0.16 27.29
CA ILE A 356 -13.49 -0.83 26.00
C ILE A 356 -13.10 0.13 24.87
N ARG A 357 -13.55 1.39 24.95
CA ARG A 357 -13.22 2.46 24.00
C ARG A 357 -11.71 2.56 23.77
N ASP A 358 -10.93 2.64 24.85
CA ASP A 358 -9.47 2.76 24.81
C ASP A 358 -8.82 1.53 24.15
N GLY A 359 -9.34 0.35 24.45
CA GLY A 359 -8.88 -0.91 23.89
C GLY A 359 -9.16 -1.09 22.40
N ILE A 360 -10.39 -0.76 21.95
CA ILE A 360 -10.76 -0.83 20.53
C ILE A 360 -9.83 0.05 19.71
N LEU A 361 -9.60 1.29 20.16
CA LEU A 361 -8.69 2.22 19.49
C LEU A 361 -7.28 1.64 19.41
N SER A 362 -6.77 1.14 20.55
CA SER A 362 -5.40 0.64 20.63
C SER A 362 -5.18 -0.62 19.79
N VAL A 363 -6.09 -1.59 19.83
CA VAL A 363 -6.00 -2.83 19.05
C VAL A 363 -6.17 -2.53 17.56
N GLY A 364 -7.16 -1.71 17.18
CA GLY A 364 -7.38 -1.33 15.78
C GLY A 364 -6.17 -0.63 15.16
N ARG A 365 -5.59 0.36 15.86
CA ARG A 365 -4.37 1.05 15.39
C ARG A 365 -3.13 0.15 15.39
N SER A 366 -3.02 -0.78 16.34
CA SER A 366 -1.90 -1.74 16.38
C SER A 366 -1.82 -2.60 15.12
N MET A 367 -2.96 -2.85 14.46
CA MET A 367 -3.03 -3.60 13.20
C MET A 367 -2.93 -2.70 11.96
N GLY A 368 -2.74 -1.39 12.14
CA GLY A 368 -2.64 -0.41 11.05
C GLY A 368 -3.97 0.01 10.44
N LEU A 369 -5.10 -0.27 11.08
CA LEU A 369 -6.39 0.20 10.62
C LEU A 369 -6.55 1.69 10.89
N ASN A 370 -7.26 2.38 10.00
CA ASN A 370 -7.72 3.74 10.28
C ASN A 370 -8.93 3.65 11.21
N VAL A 371 -8.87 4.33 12.35
CA VAL A 371 -9.94 4.33 13.35
C VAL A 371 -10.37 5.77 13.59
N THR A 372 -11.67 6.04 13.39
CA THR A 372 -12.31 7.29 13.81
C THR A 372 -13.27 7.00 14.96
N VAL A 373 -13.41 7.96 15.87
CA VAL A 373 -14.29 7.84 17.04
C VAL A 373 -15.20 9.04 17.10
N HIS A 374 -16.48 8.76 17.25
CA HIS A 374 -17.55 9.71 17.37
C HIS A 374 -18.17 9.57 18.76
N PHE A 375 -18.55 10.69 19.35
CA PHE A 375 -19.28 10.72 20.60
C PHE A 375 -20.72 11.12 20.30
N CYS A 376 -21.66 10.24 20.63
CA CYS A 376 -23.08 10.51 20.54
C CYS A 376 -23.60 10.80 21.95
N PRO A 377 -23.89 12.07 22.28
CA PRO A 377 -24.42 12.43 23.59
C PRO A 377 -25.84 11.90 23.76
N GLU A 378 -26.21 11.68 25.02
CA GLU A 378 -27.53 11.25 25.47
C GLU A 378 -28.69 12.00 24.78
N LYS A 379 -29.65 11.25 24.24
CA LYS A 379 -30.98 11.78 23.90
C LYS A 379 -32.00 11.15 24.85
N GLN A 380 -32.87 11.97 25.45
CA GLN A 380 -34.12 11.45 25.98
C GLN A 380 -34.94 10.91 24.81
N ASN A 381 -35.30 9.64 24.82
CA ASN A 381 -36.23 9.14 23.82
C ASN A 381 -37.63 9.73 24.06
N LEU A 382 -38.54 9.57 23.09
CA LEU A 382 -39.94 10.04 23.16
C LEU A 382 -40.71 9.56 24.41
N ASN A 383 -40.17 8.56 25.12
CA ASN A 383 -40.74 7.97 26.33
C ASN A 383 -40.05 8.44 27.62
N GLY A 384 -39.14 9.42 27.56
CA GLY A 384 -38.44 10.00 28.71
C GLY A 384 -37.30 9.16 29.29
N TYR A 385 -36.82 8.13 28.59
CA TYR A 385 -35.68 7.33 29.06
C TYR A 385 -34.34 7.93 28.62
N HIS A 386 -33.40 7.90 29.56
CA HIS A 386 -32.00 8.30 29.44
C HIS A 386 -31.18 7.18 28.78
N GLU A 387 -30.71 7.37 27.54
CA GLU A 387 -29.73 6.49 26.90
C GLU A 387 -28.32 7.06 27.08
N SER A 388 -27.47 6.35 27.80
CA SER A 388 -26.11 6.78 28.14
C SER A 388 -25.26 7.18 26.92
N ASP A 389 -24.45 8.22 27.09
CA ASP A 389 -23.40 8.63 26.15
C ASP A 389 -22.65 7.45 25.52
N THR A 390 -22.61 7.44 24.18
CA THR A 390 -22.08 6.30 23.42
C THR A 390 -20.91 6.72 22.53
N TRP A 391 -19.82 5.96 22.59
CA TRP A 391 -18.71 6.06 21.63
C TRP A 391 -18.96 5.15 20.45
N VAL A 392 -18.92 5.72 19.26
CA VAL A 392 -19.07 5.00 17.98
C VAL A 392 -17.75 5.03 17.23
N PHE A 393 -17.23 3.85 16.95
CA PHE A 393 -16.00 3.64 16.22
C PHE A 393 -16.32 3.33 14.77
N HIS A 394 -15.58 3.93 13.84
CA HIS A 394 -15.51 3.46 12.47
C HIS A 394 -14.09 3.02 12.14
N LEU A 395 -13.97 1.76 11.71
CA LEU A 395 -12.73 1.14 11.30
C LEU A 395 -12.71 0.99 9.79
N PHE A 396 -11.59 1.37 9.18
CA PHE A 396 -11.36 1.33 7.75
C PHE A 396 -10.01 0.69 7.44
N GLY A 397 -9.97 -0.06 6.35
CA GLY A 397 -8.72 -0.63 5.85
C GLY A 397 -7.76 0.45 5.36
N GLY A 398 -8.23 1.46 4.61
CA GLY A 398 -7.33 2.37 3.91
C GLY A 398 -6.35 1.58 3.03
N SER A 399 -5.05 1.81 3.16
CA SER A 399 -4.01 0.97 2.53
C SER A 399 -3.83 -0.42 3.16
N ASN A 400 -4.46 -0.67 4.32
CA ASN A 400 -4.50 -1.94 5.06
C ASN A 400 -5.77 -2.76 4.78
N HIS A 401 -6.33 -2.68 3.57
CA HIS A 401 -7.57 -3.39 3.23
C HIS A 401 -7.48 -4.90 3.49
N GLY A 402 -6.33 -5.53 3.18
CA GLY A 402 -6.11 -6.96 3.44
C GLY A 402 -6.20 -7.32 4.92
N THR A 403 -5.73 -6.46 5.83
CA THR A 403 -5.85 -6.67 7.28
C THR A 403 -7.30 -6.60 7.75
N LEU A 404 -8.06 -5.59 7.30
CA LEU A 404 -9.48 -5.50 7.62
C LEU A 404 -10.24 -6.73 7.10
N TRP A 405 -9.95 -7.16 5.88
CA TRP A 405 -10.56 -8.35 5.29
C TRP A 405 -10.19 -9.63 6.05
N SER A 406 -8.94 -9.77 6.50
CA SER A 406 -8.49 -10.89 7.34
C SER A 406 -9.30 -11.00 8.63
N ILE A 407 -9.63 -9.86 9.27
CA ILE A 407 -10.52 -9.81 10.44
C ILE A 407 -11.92 -10.27 10.05
N LEU A 408 -12.48 -9.71 8.97
CA LEU A 408 -13.83 -10.06 8.56
C LEU A 408 -13.96 -11.53 8.17
N CYS A 409 -12.97 -12.14 7.53
CA CYS A 409 -12.96 -13.57 7.22
C CYS A 409 -13.05 -14.47 8.46
N ARG A 410 -12.72 -13.95 9.65
CA ARG A 410 -12.85 -14.64 10.94
C ARG A 410 -14.17 -14.35 11.65
N CYS A 411 -14.98 -13.44 11.14
CA CYS A 411 -16.34 -13.28 11.61
C CYS A 411 -17.12 -14.55 11.27
N SER A 412 -17.93 -15.01 12.21
CA SER A 412 -18.85 -16.13 11.99
C SER A 412 -20.05 -15.70 11.17
N CYS A 413 -20.47 -14.45 11.34
CA CYS A 413 -21.70 -13.95 10.77
C CYS A 413 -21.57 -13.66 9.26
N GLU A 414 -22.45 -14.27 8.45
CA GLU A 414 -22.29 -14.25 6.99
C GLU A 414 -22.46 -12.83 6.42
N ARG A 415 -23.43 -12.07 6.93
CA ARG A 415 -23.61 -10.65 6.59
C ARG A 415 -22.43 -9.76 7.00
N LYS A 416 -21.53 -10.23 7.86
CA LYS A 416 -20.31 -9.52 8.26
C LYS A 416 -19.14 -9.88 7.35
N ARG A 417 -19.00 -11.17 7.00
CA ARG A 417 -18.02 -11.65 6.02
C ARG A 417 -18.26 -11.09 4.63
N ASN A 418 -19.53 -11.09 4.22
CA ASN A 418 -19.98 -10.69 2.90
C ASN A 418 -21.02 -9.57 3.02
N PRO A 419 -20.58 -8.36 3.41
CA PRO A 419 -21.50 -7.25 3.62
C PRO A 419 -22.12 -6.80 2.30
N PRO A 420 -23.42 -6.44 2.28
CA PRO A 420 -24.09 -5.98 1.08
C PRO A 420 -23.50 -4.63 0.61
N ILE A 421 -23.37 -4.46 -0.70
CA ILE A 421 -22.99 -3.18 -1.31
C ILE A 421 -24.21 -2.25 -1.25
N GLN A 422 -24.07 -1.11 -0.57
CA GLN A 422 -25.11 -0.08 -0.55
C GLN A 422 -24.84 0.92 -1.68
N PHE A 423 -25.63 0.81 -2.76
CA PHE A 423 -25.52 1.68 -3.94
C PHE A 423 -26.23 3.03 -3.78
N VAL A 424 -27.08 3.16 -2.77
CA VAL A 424 -27.83 4.39 -2.50
C VAL A 424 -27.23 5.04 -1.27
N ARG A 425 -26.82 6.31 -1.37
CA ARG A 425 -26.64 7.20 -0.21
C ARG A 425 -28.00 7.37 0.48
N LYS A 426 -28.49 6.34 1.20
CA LYS A 426 -29.26 6.65 2.40
C LYS A 426 -28.26 7.37 3.27
N ARG A 427 -28.53 8.65 3.54
CA ARG A 427 -27.69 9.43 4.44
C ARG A 427 -27.66 8.66 5.77
N ASP A 428 -26.62 7.87 6.01
CA ASP A 428 -26.19 7.56 7.38
C ASP A 428 -25.70 8.86 8.08
N VAL A 429 -25.67 9.97 7.32
CA VAL A 429 -25.51 11.37 7.75
C VAL A 429 -26.86 12.03 8.14
N ALA A 430 -28.03 11.43 7.88
CA ALA A 430 -29.33 12.01 8.28
C ALA A 430 -29.59 11.88 9.79
N GLU A 431 -28.68 11.25 10.53
CA GLU A 431 -28.64 11.33 11.99
C GLU A 431 -27.63 12.38 12.49
N PHE A 432 -26.96 13.12 11.60
CA PHE A 432 -25.82 13.96 11.93
C PHE A 432 -25.95 15.45 11.63
N GLU A 433 -26.80 15.91 10.70
CA GLU A 433 -27.01 17.35 10.43
C GLU A 433 -28.42 17.64 9.85
N THR A 434 -29.48 17.47 10.66
CA THR A 434 -30.77 18.16 10.42
C THR A 434 -31.37 18.54 11.76
N ASP A 435 -31.13 19.77 12.18
CA ASP A 435 -32.20 20.77 12.26
C ASP A 435 -31.56 22.11 11.86
N ASP A 436 -32.19 22.75 10.87
CA ASP A 436 -32.02 24.14 10.42
C ASP A 436 -30.67 24.57 9.83
N GLU A 437 -30.49 24.38 8.52
CA GLU A 437 -29.78 25.37 7.68
C GLU A 437 -30.62 25.63 6.43
N GLU A 438 -31.46 26.68 6.52
CA GLU A 438 -31.73 27.55 5.37
C GLU A 438 -30.42 28.18 4.91
N ASP A 439 -30.30 28.33 3.60
CA ASP A 439 -29.16 28.88 2.87
C ASP A 439 -28.49 30.11 3.54
N SER A 440 -27.21 29.98 3.87
CA SER A 440 -26.30 31.14 3.80
C SER A 440 -24.87 30.71 3.47
N ASP A 441 -24.45 31.07 2.25
CA ASP A 441 -23.05 31.12 1.83
C ASP A 441 -22.26 32.01 2.80
N VAL A 442 -21.37 31.41 3.60
CA VAL A 442 -20.30 32.16 4.27
C VAL A 442 -18.96 31.62 3.78
N SER A 443 -18.23 32.50 3.08
CA SER A 443 -16.96 32.22 2.42
C SER A 443 -15.86 31.89 3.43
N LEU A 444 -14.99 30.97 3.02
CA LEU A 444 -13.82 30.43 3.73
C LEU A 444 -12.68 31.46 3.95
N GLU A 445 -12.97 32.76 3.87
CA GLU A 445 -11.99 33.86 3.92
C GLU A 445 -11.90 34.53 5.31
N GLU A 446 -12.91 34.43 6.16
CA GLU A 446 -12.87 35.09 7.49
C GLU A 446 -12.07 34.34 8.57
N ALA A 447 -11.74 33.06 8.39
CA ALA A 447 -10.99 32.28 9.37
C ALA A 447 -9.44 32.40 9.26
N LEU A 448 -8.92 33.29 8.40
CA LEU A 448 -7.48 33.43 8.13
C LEU A 448 -6.93 34.85 8.28
N GLY A 449 -7.72 35.80 8.79
CA GLY A 449 -7.35 37.21 8.85
C GLY A 449 -7.24 37.74 10.27
N GLU A 450 -6.33 37.24 11.11
CA GLU A 450 -6.09 37.91 12.40
C GLU A 450 -4.70 37.61 12.99
N TRP A 451 -3.62 38.07 12.34
CA TRP A 451 -2.30 38.30 12.97
C TRP A 451 -1.48 39.32 12.16
N VAL A 452 -1.77 40.62 12.31
CA VAL A 452 -0.77 41.71 12.22
C VAL A 452 -1.27 42.85 13.13
N GLU A 453 -0.71 42.98 14.33
CA GLU A 453 -0.80 44.23 15.08
C GLU A 453 0.49 45.05 14.90
N ALA A 454 0.33 46.27 14.39
CA ALA A 454 1.17 47.42 14.73
C ALA A 454 0.33 48.71 14.58
N PRO A 455 0.60 49.76 15.37
CA PRO A 455 -0.45 50.64 15.89
C PRO A 455 -0.66 51.90 15.04
N SER A 456 -1.89 52.42 14.98
CA SER A 456 -2.12 53.86 14.89
C SER A 456 -3.59 54.29 15.10
N ASN A 457 -3.75 55.23 16.02
CA ASN A 457 -4.62 56.42 16.06
C ASN A 457 -6.09 56.38 15.62
N ASN A 458 -6.92 56.68 16.62
CA ASN A 458 -8.24 57.33 16.57
C ASN A 458 -8.41 58.35 15.42
N ASP A 459 -9.52 58.25 14.67
CA ASP A 459 -10.62 59.22 14.76
C ASP A 459 -11.87 58.84 13.91
N LYS A 460 -13.01 58.77 14.60
CA LYS A 460 -14.38 59.22 14.31
C LYS A 460 -14.99 59.17 12.88
N GLY A 461 -16.21 58.58 12.84
CA GLY A 461 -17.40 59.17 12.19
C GLY A 461 -18.12 58.25 11.17
N LEU A 462 -19.18 57.52 11.53
CA LEU A 462 -20.62 57.88 11.56
C LEU A 462 -21.34 58.02 10.19
N LEU A 463 -22.44 57.23 10.07
CA LEU A 463 -23.65 57.34 9.22
C LEU A 463 -23.59 56.66 7.83
N ALA A 464 -24.24 55.52 7.55
CA ALA A 464 -25.66 55.11 7.63
C ALA A 464 -26.55 55.54 6.44
N ARG A 465 -27.12 54.52 5.76
CA ARG A 465 -28.42 54.46 5.03
C ARG A 465 -28.54 55.36 3.77
N SER A 466 -29.23 55.03 2.68
CA SER A 466 -30.17 53.96 2.32
C SER A 466 -30.56 54.10 0.83
N SER A 467 -31.01 52.98 0.26
CA SER A 467 -32.16 52.84 -0.65
C SER A 467 -32.17 53.42 -2.09
N ALA A 468 -32.31 52.46 -3.02
CA ALA A 468 -33.36 52.33 -4.05
C ALA A 468 -33.28 53.15 -5.36
N GLY A 469 -33.40 52.44 -6.48
CA GLY A 469 -33.78 53.00 -7.78
C GLY A 469 -33.40 52.13 -8.97
N GLY A 470 -34.26 51.18 -9.33
CA GLY A 470 -34.06 50.27 -10.46
C GLY A 470 -34.31 50.88 -11.84
N ARG A 471 -33.76 50.25 -12.88
CA ARG A 471 -34.41 50.11 -14.20
C ARG A 471 -33.78 48.98 -15.01
N LYS A 472 -34.65 48.10 -15.51
CA LYS A 472 -34.37 46.99 -16.46
C LYS A 472 -34.01 47.54 -17.85
N VAL A 473 -33.30 46.74 -18.64
CA VAL A 473 -33.76 46.14 -19.93
C VAL A 473 -32.55 45.52 -20.68
N SER A 474 -32.64 44.19 -20.90
CA SER A 474 -32.15 43.32 -22.01
C SER A 474 -30.71 43.49 -22.57
N GLU A 475 -29.93 42.47 -22.95
CA GLU A 475 -30.18 41.29 -23.79
C GLU A 475 -29.04 40.25 -23.59
N ILE A 476 -29.40 38.96 -23.61
CA ILE A 476 -28.82 37.82 -24.35
C ILE A 476 -27.28 37.74 -24.50
N ILE A 477 -26.67 36.65 -23.98
CA ILE A 477 -25.79 35.68 -24.68
C ILE A 477 -25.46 34.49 -23.73
N SER A 478 -25.81 33.28 -24.20
CA SER A 478 -25.34 31.89 -23.94
C SER A 478 -24.43 31.61 -22.72
N GLU A 479 -24.82 30.71 -21.82
CA GLU A 479 -24.55 29.25 -21.84
C GLU A 479 -23.07 28.84 -21.66
N ASP A 480 -22.89 27.95 -20.67
CA ASP A 480 -21.81 26.97 -20.47
C ASP A 480 -20.48 27.39 -19.84
N ASP A 481 -20.39 27.21 -18.51
CA ASP A 481 -19.20 26.66 -17.84
C ASP A 481 -19.66 25.77 -16.68
N GLN A 482 -20.10 24.55 -17.02
CA GLN A 482 -20.32 23.48 -16.06
C GLN A 482 -18.95 23.01 -15.53
N PHE A 483 -18.69 23.31 -14.26
CA PHE A 483 -17.59 22.70 -13.50
C PHE A 483 -17.92 21.22 -13.27
N GLU A 484 -17.36 20.34 -14.10
CA GLU A 484 -17.35 18.90 -13.81
C GLU A 484 -16.57 18.66 -12.51
N GLN A 485 -17.30 18.27 -11.45
CA GLN A 485 -16.72 17.56 -10.32
C GLN A 485 -16.23 16.20 -10.82
N GLY A 486 -14.94 16.11 -11.11
CA GLY A 486 -14.29 14.86 -11.47
C GLY A 486 -14.49 13.81 -10.38
N GLY A 487 -15.26 12.78 -10.70
CA GLY A 487 -15.42 11.58 -9.90
C GLY A 487 -14.09 10.84 -9.73
N ASP A 488 -13.88 10.32 -8.52
CA ASP A 488 -12.79 9.41 -8.20
C ASP A 488 -12.98 8.10 -9.00
N GLU A 489 -12.31 7.98 -10.15
CA GLU A 489 -12.07 6.69 -10.79
C GLU A 489 -10.97 5.95 -10.00
N SER A 490 -11.36 5.18 -8.99
CA SER A 490 -10.49 4.18 -8.39
C SER A 490 -10.37 2.99 -9.34
N SER A 491 -9.28 2.96 -10.11
CA SER A 491 -8.91 1.79 -10.92
C SER A 491 -8.64 0.59 -10.01
N GLU A 492 -9.36 -0.50 -10.28
CA GLU A 492 -9.17 -1.86 -9.77
C GLU A 492 -7.69 -2.28 -9.89
N PHE A 493 -6.97 -2.42 -8.78
CA PHE A 493 -5.56 -2.83 -8.75
C PHE A 493 -5.43 -4.32 -8.40
N ASP A 494 -4.70 -5.03 -9.27
CA ASP A 494 -4.27 -6.41 -9.09
C ASP A 494 -3.35 -6.55 -7.85
N LEU A 495 -3.74 -7.44 -6.93
CA LEU A 495 -2.99 -7.81 -5.74
C LEU A 495 -1.95 -8.89 -6.05
N GLU A 496 -0.78 -8.49 -6.50
CA GLU A 496 0.45 -9.29 -6.36
C GLU A 496 1.64 -8.33 -6.14
N ASP A 497 1.99 -8.02 -4.88
CA ASP A 497 3.38 -7.72 -4.50
C ASP A 497 3.62 -7.70 -2.97
N ASP A 498 4.51 -8.61 -2.56
CA ASP A 498 5.37 -8.73 -1.36
C ASP A 498 4.79 -8.72 0.09
N ASP A 499 4.96 -9.89 0.74
CA ASP A 499 4.70 -10.27 2.15
C ASP A 499 5.45 -9.46 3.23
N ASN A 500 6.11 -8.33 2.92
CA ASN A 500 6.93 -7.58 3.89
C ASN A 500 6.71 -6.06 3.90
N ASN A 501 5.71 -5.53 3.20
CA ASN A 501 5.41 -4.10 3.29
C ASN A 501 4.52 -3.81 4.51
N LEU A 502 5.11 -3.25 5.57
CA LEU A 502 4.35 -2.62 6.65
C LEU A 502 3.47 -1.52 6.05
N HIS A 503 2.17 -1.73 6.07
CA HIS A 503 1.17 -0.83 5.50
C HIS A 503 0.78 0.23 6.54
N PHE A 504 0.84 1.52 6.15
CA PHE A 504 0.72 2.65 7.08
C PHE A 504 -0.67 3.30 7.08
N ALA A 505 -1.05 3.95 8.19
CA ALA A 505 -2.19 4.86 8.24
C ALA A 505 -1.72 6.31 8.03
N PHE A 506 -2.56 7.17 7.41
CA PHE A 506 -2.18 8.54 7.03
C PHE A 506 -3.12 9.56 7.63
N ILE A 507 -2.58 10.49 8.40
CA ILE A 507 -3.40 11.38 9.23
C ILE A 507 -3.11 12.85 8.93
N PRO A 508 -4.14 13.67 8.69
CA PRO A 508 -3.97 15.10 8.58
C PRO A 508 -3.67 15.71 9.95
N PHE A 509 -2.76 16.69 9.98
CA PHE A 509 -2.28 17.27 11.23
C PHE A 509 -1.95 18.75 11.08
N LYS A 510 -2.05 19.46 12.20
CA LYS A 510 -1.58 20.83 12.40
C LYS A 510 -0.42 20.82 13.40
N THR A 511 0.37 21.89 13.36
CA THR A 511 1.50 22.12 14.24
C THR A 511 1.30 23.47 14.92
N SER A 512 1.42 23.53 16.25
CA SER A 512 1.37 24.78 17.01
C SER A 512 2.59 24.90 17.92
N GLN A 513 3.16 26.10 18.01
CA GLN A 513 4.25 26.38 18.94
C GLN A 513 3.68 26.50 20.36
N VAL A 514 4.33 25.86 21.33
CA VAL A 514 3.87 25.83 22.73
C VAL A 514 4.81 26.57 23.67
N GLY A 515 6.11 26.59 23.36
CA GLY A 515 7.15 27.20 24.20
C GLY A 515 8.42 26.38 24.17
N THR A 516 9.20 26.42 25.24
CA THR A 516 10.42 25.61 25.41
C THR A 516 10.22 24.51 26.45
N ALA A 517 10.77 23.31 26.23
CA ALA A 517 10.77 22.25 27.22
C ALA A 517 12.05 21.41 27.16
N GLN A 518 12.27 20.60 28.19
CA GLN A 518 13.33 19.59 28.16
C GLN A 518 12.97 18.53 27.12
N VAL A 519 13.90 18.31 26.19
CA VAL A 519 13.84 17.28 25.16
C VAL A 519 14.93 16.25 25.39
N PHE A 520 14.61 15.01 25.05
CA PHE A 520 15.50 13.87 25.20
C PHE A 520 15.92 13.33 23.83
N GLY A 521 17.17 12.89 23.77
CA GLY A 521 17.79 12.22 22.64
C GLY A 521 18.42 10.90 23.07
N ILE A 522 18.13 9.82 22.36
CA ILE A 522 18.56 8.46 22.65
C ILE A 522 19.51 8.01 21.54
N THR A 523 20.67 7.50 21.91
CA THR A 523 21.64 6.90 21.00
C THR A 523 21.69 5.39 21.22
N PHE A 524 21.92 4.63 20.16
CA PHE A 524 22.00 3.16 20.18
C PHE A 524 23.40 2.63 19.85
N SER A 525 23.70 1.39 20.21
CA SER A 525 24.98 0.72 19.92
C SER A 525 25.16 0.37 18.43
N GLU A 526 26.41 0.40 17.96
CA GLU A 526 26.85 0.38 16.54
C GLU A 526 26.39 -0.81 15.68
N ASP A 527 25.93 -1.91 16.27
CA ASP A 527 25.49 -3.12 15.55
C ASP A 527 24.05 -3.05 14.99
N SER A 528 23.31 -1.98 15.31
CA SER A 528 21.95 -1.79 14.84
C SER A 528 21.94 -0.89 13.59
N ASN A 529 21.69 -1.47 12.41
CA ASN A 529 21.23 -0.69 11.25
C ASN A 529 20.09 0.20 11.75
N ILE A 530 20.20 1.52 11.53
CA ILE A 530 19.28 2.54 12.08
C ILE A 530 17.84 2.15 11.75
N LYS A 531 17.08 1.71 12.75
CA LYS A 531 15.64 1.46 12.63
C LYS A 531 14.90 2.55 13.39
N PRO A 532 13.86 3.15 12.80
CA PRO A 532 13.03 4.11 13.52
C PRO A 532 12.24 3.42 14.63
N PHE A 533 11.82 4.19 15.63
CA PHE A 533 11.08 3.70 16.78
C PHE A 533 9.68 4.31 16.78
N LEU A 534 8.79 3.65 17.51
CA LEU A 534 7.41 4.07 17.66
C LEU A 534 7.17 4.64 19.05
N THR A 535 6.52 5.80 19.08
CA THR A 535 5.89 6.32 20.29
C THR A 535 4.65 5.48 20.64
N GLU A 536 4.08 5.68 21.83
CA GLU A 536 2.78 5.09 22.22
C GLU A 536 1.68 5.32 21.17
N GLN A 537 1.72 6.47 20.48
CA GLN A 537 0.76 6.84 19.43
C GLN A 537 1.15 6.31 18.04
N GLN A 538 2.18 5.45 17.95
CA GLN A 538 2.64 4.81 16.71
C GLN A 538 3.12 5.79 15.64
N VAL A 539 3.52 6.99 16.06
CA VAL A 539 4.19 7.97 15.21
C VAL A 539 5.66 7.57 15.09
N MET A 540 6.15 7.52 13.86
CA MET A 540 7.53 7.15 13.54
C MET A 540 8.46 8.35 13.78
N CYS A 541 9.41 8.21 14.70
CA CYS A 541 10.40 9.24 14.99
C CYS A 541 11.77 8.89 14.39
N PHE A 542 12.43 9.91 13.80
CA PHE A 542 13.76 9.81 13.17
C PHE A 542 14.82 10.61 13.93
N SER A 543 16.08 10.48 13.52
CA SER A 543 17.18 11.28 14.04
C SER A 543 16.93 12.77 13.85
N ALA A 544 17.12 13.57 14.89
CA ALA A 544 17.23 15.03 14.77
C ALA A 544 18.70 15.41 14.57
N HIS A 545 18.99 16.30 13.62
CA HIS A 545 20.37 16.67 13.29
C HIS A 545 21.05 17.57 14.33
N GLN A 546 20.32 18.04 15.34
CA GLN A 546 20.76 19.18 16.13
C GLN A 546 21.63 18.81 17.35
N LEU A 547 21.56 17.57 17.86
CA LEU A 547 22.34 17.19 19.04
C LEU A 547 23.77 16.72 18.69
N THR A 548 24.14 16.61 17.41
CA THR A 548 25.52 16.29 16.99
C THR A 548 26.37 17.51 16.63
N ASN A 549 25.82 18.73 16.61
CA ASN A 549 26.50 19.95 16.09
C ASN A 549 27.07 19.83 14.66
N GLU A 550 26.73 18.77 13.92
CA GLU A 550 27.16 18.59 12.56
C GLU A 550 26.22 19.33 11.61
N THR A 551 26.42 20.64 11.50
CA THR A 551 26.07 21.32 10.24
C THR A 551 26.85 20.62 9.14
N ARG A 552 26.18 19.75 8.37
CA ARG A 552 26.73 19.18 7.14
C ARG A 552 27.07 20.33 6.18
N SER A 553 28.27 20.89 6.29
CA SER A 553 28.97 21.40 5.12
C SER A 553 29.32 20.18 4.29
N ASN A 554 28.45 19.81 3.35
CA ASN A 554 28.80 18.74 2.43
C ASN A 554 30.08 19.14 1.70
N ALA A 555 31.06 18.25 1.75
CA ALA A 555 32.28 18.33 0.97
C ALA A 555 31.92 18.68 -0.48
N SER A 556 32.42 19.82 -0.94
CA SER A 556 32.25 20.30 -2.31
C SER A 556 32.47 19.15 -3.29
N PHE A 557 31.46 18.85 -4.12
CA PHE A 557 31.58 17.82 -5.14
C PHE A 557 32.80 18.10 -6.03
N SER A 558 33.64 17.10 -6.26
CA SER A 558 34.67 17.23 -7.30
C SER A 558 33.97 17.35 -8.66
N ARG A 559 34.04 18.52 -9.30
CA ARG A 559 33.53 18.75 -10.67
C ARG A 559 34.38 18.03 -11.73
N SER A 560 34.82 16.79 -11.50
CA SER A 560 35.70 16.03 -12.40
C SER A 560 35.32 14.55 -12.45
N CYS A 561 35.31 13.97 -13.65
CA CYS A 561 35.03 12.56 -13.88
C CYS A 561 36.13 11.68 -13.29
N LEU A 562 35.76 10.69 -12.48
CA LEU A 562 36.74 9.77 -11.88
C LEU A 562 37.54 8.98 -12.94
N SER A 563 36.95 8.70 -14.10
CA SER A 563 37.59 7.88 -15.14
C SER A 563 38.41 8.67 -16.15
N CYS A 564 37.93 9.83 -16.59
CA CYS A 564 38.59 10.60 -17.66
C CYS A 564 39.07 11.97 -17.19
N HIS A 565 38.82 12.33 -15.93
CA HIS A 565 39.13 13.64 -15.33
C HIS A 565 38.47 14.84 -16.02
N GLY A 566 37.59 14.62 -17.01
CA GLY A 566 36.83 15.67 -17.66
C GLY A 566 35.91 16.41 -16.68
N THR A 567 35.89 17.73 -16.77
CA THR A 567 35.14 18.62 -15.87
C THR A 567 33.81 19.11 -16.46
N VAL A 568 33.61 18.86 -17.76
CA VAL A 568 32.42 19.26 -18.51
C VAL A 568 31.64 18.02 -18.93
N THR A 569 30.37 17.94 -18.56
CA THR A 569 29.46 16.90 -19.01
C THR A 569 28.01 17.39 -18.88
N ILE A 570 27.13 16.84 -19.72
CA ILE A 570 25.70 17.14 -19.68
C ILE A 570 25.07 16.62 -18.39
N GLU A 571 25.59 15.51 -17.85
CA GLU A 571 25.03 14.84 -16.67
C GLU A 571 26.10 14.04 -15.92
N TRP A 572 26.05 14.11 -14.59
CA TRP A 572 26.95 13.42 -13.67
C TRP A 572 26.27 12.19 -13.06
N TYR A 573 26.92 11.03 -13.16
CA TYR A 573 26.38 9.77 -12.66
C TYR A 573 27.14 9.30 -11.43
N LYS A 574 26.43 8.77 -10.43
CA LYS A 574 27.04 8.07 -9.28
C LYS A 574 27.85 6.86 -9.77
N LEU A 575 28.91 6.50 -9.04
CA LEU A 575 29.73 5.34 -9.38
C LEU A 575 28.90 4.05 -9.18
N PRO A 576 28.71 3.21 -10.22
CA PRO A 576 27.97 1.97 -10.08
C PRO A 576 28.59 0.93 -9.13
N TRP A 577 29.88 1.06 -8.84
CA TRP A 577 30.65 0.14 -8.01
C TRP A 577 31.00 0.69 -6.62
N ASP A 578 30.61 1.93 -6.34
CA ASP A 578 30.88 2.60 -5.06
C ASP A 578 29.83 3.70 -4.87
N THR A 579 28.62 3.29 -4.48
CA THR A 579 27.44 4.16 -4.35
C THR A 579 27.53 5.11 -3.15
N ALA A 580 28.41 4.82 -2.20
CA ALA A 580 28.68 5.64 -1.01
C ALA A 580 29.61 6.82 -1.32
N SER A 581 30.47 6.70 -2.35
CA SER A 581 31.42 7.75 -2.70
C SER A 581 30.77 9.00 -3.32
N ALA A 582 31.27 10.17 -2.92
CA ALA A 582 30.90 11.47 -3.51
C ALA A 582 31.43 11.65 -4.95
N ARG A 583 32.31 10.76 -5.42
CA ARG A 583 32.88 10.78 -6.78
C ARG A 583 31.83 10.44 -7.84
N ARG A 584 32.06 10.87 -9.09
CA ARG A 584 31.10 10.72 -10.20
C ARG A 584 31.80 10.33 -11.50
N LEU A 585 31.03 9.77 -12.43
CA LEU A 585 31.42 9.61 -13.83
C LEU A 585 30.68 10.65 -14.70
N CYS A 586 31.35 11.13 -15.74
CA CYS A 586 30.66 11.86 -16.81
C CYS A 586 29.75 10.91 -17.60
N SER A 587 28.79 11.47 -18.33
CA SER A 587 27.81 10.71 -19.13
C SER A 587 28.44 9.72 -20.11
N VAL A 588 29.59 10.05 -20.69
CA VAL A 588 30.33 9.19 -21.63
C VAL A 588 30.93 7.99 -20.90
N CYS A 589 31.68 8.22 -19.82
CA CYS A 589 32.30 7.14 -19.04
C CYS A 589 31.26 6.24 -18.37
N TYR A 590 30.14 6.80 -17.92
CA TYR A 590 29.04 6.01 -17.35
C TYR A 590 28.40 5.09 -18.39
N LYS A 591 28.12 5.59 -19.61
CA LYS A 591 27.58 4.77 -20.70
C LYS A 591 28.56 3.68 -21.14
N GLN A 592 29.86 4.01 -21.20
CA GLN A 592 30.90 3.02 -21.51
C GLN A 592 30.92 1.92 -20.45
N TYR A 593 30.97 2.30 -19.17
CA TYR A 593 30.98 1.33 -18.07
C TYR A 593 29.70 0.50 -18.04
N SER A 594 28.53 1.11 -18.27
CA SER A 594 27.26 0.38 -18.27
C SER A 594 27.23 -0.73 -19.33
N ARG A 595 27.92 -0.53 -20.46
CA ARG A 595 28.05 -1.51 -21.55
C ARG A 595 29.18 -2.50 -21.36
N SER A 596 30.31 -2.06 -20.82
CA SER A 596 31.52 -2.87 -20.69
C SER A 596 31.60 -3.62 -19.37
N LYS A 597 31.09 -3.03 -18.29
CA LYS A 597 31.30 -3.44 -16.89
C LYS A 597 32.77 -3.64 -16.57
N MET A 598 33.67 -2.86 -17.19
CA MET A 598 35.12 -3.00 -17.08
C MET A 598 35.77 -1.68 -16.69
N ARG A 599 36.62 -1.72 -15.66
CA ARG A 599 37.43 -0.57 -15.19
C ARG A 599 38.80 -1.03 -14.71
N CYS A 600 39.77 -0.13 -14.66
CA CYS A 600 41.02 -0.42 -13.96
C CYS A 600 40.81 -0.40 -12.44
N CYS A 601 41.32 -1.41 -11.73
CA CYS A 601 41.24 -1.52 -10.28
C CYS A 601 42.05 -0.45 -9.53
N ASN A 602 43.01 0.21 -10.20
CA ASN A 602 43.88 1.22 -9.59
C ASN A 602 43.47 2.65 -9.98
N CYS A 603 43.49 2.99 -11.27
CA CYS A 603 43.17 4.36 -11.72
C CYS A 603 41.68 4.61 -12.01
N ASN A 604 40.80 3.61 -11.86
CA ASN A 604 39.35 3.71 -12.14
C ASN A 604 38.98 4.09 -13.58
N LYS A 605 39.94 4.08 -14.52
CA LYS A 605 39.66 4.31 -15.93
C LYS A 605 38.73 3.23 -16.48
N VAL A 606 37.64 3.66 -17.11
CA VAL A 606 36.65 2.81 -17.76
C VAL A 606 37.10 2.53 -19.18
N PHE A 607 36.93 1.27 -19.60
CA PHE A 607 37.30 0.83 -20.95
C PHE A 607 36.05 0.46 -21.75
N SER A 608 36.07 0.73 -23.05
CA SER A 608 35.01 0.32 -23.96
C SER A 608 35.09 -1.19 -24.24
N LYS A 609 33.95 -1.79 -24.59
CA LYS A 609 33.87 -3.23 -24.90
C LYS A 609 34.76 -3.64 -26.07
N SER A 610 34.91 -2.79 -27.09
CA SER A 610 35.74 -3.07 -28.27
C SER A 610 37.23 -3.08 -27.94
N ILE A 611 37.71 -2.14 -27.12
CA ILE A 611 39.12 -2.11 -26.67
C ILE A 611 39.46 -3.38 -25.90
N MET A 612 38.54 -3.84 -25.04
CA MET A 612 38.77 -5.04 -24.24
C MET A 612 38.72 -6.32 -25.08
N GLN A 613 37.81 -6.43 -26.04
CA GLN A 613 37.79 -7.56 -26.98
C GLN A 613 39.06 -7.65 -27.82
N ALA A 614 39.67 -6.52 -28.18
CA ALA A 614 40.96 -6.51 -28.87
C ALA A 614 42.10 -7.05 -27.99
N ARG A 615 42.12 -6.71 -26.69
CA ARG A 615 43.12 -7.21 -25.73
C ARG A 615 42.95 -8.68 -25.42
N MET A 616 41.71 -9.14 -25.25
CA MET A 616 41.41 -10.55 -25.03
C MET A 616 41.98 -11.47 -26.12
N ARG A 617 42.23 -10.93 -27.33
CA ARG A 617 42.83 -11.66 -28.45
C ARG A 617 44.35 -11.57 -28.53
N LYS A 618 44.98 -10.61 -27.85
CA LYS A 618 46.40 -10.25 -28.04
C LYS A 618 47.26 -10.34 -26.77
N GLU A 619 46.64 -10.29 -25.60
CA GLU A 619 47.35 -10.17 -24.32
C GLU A 619 46.95 -11.31 -23.37
N SER A 620 47.91 -11.77 -22.56
CA SER A 620 47.65 -12.67 -21.44
C SER A 620 47.24 -11.87 -20.20
N MET A 621 46.41 -12.47 -19.34
CA MET A 621 45.98 -11.84 -18.09
C MET A 621 47.16 -11.72 -17.11
N LYS A 622 47.28 -10.57 -16.45
CA LYS A 622 48.20 -10.31 -15.35
C LYS A 622 47.45 -10.30 -14.02
N THR A 623 48.18 -10.58 -12.93
CA THR A 623 47.65 -10.47 -11.56
C THR A 623 48.27 -9.24 -10.90
N CYS A 624 47.47 -8.39 -10.28
CA CYS A 624 47.95 -7.28 -9.45
C CYS A 624 47.19 -7.21 -8.13
N MET A 625 47.73 -6.45 -7.18
CA MET A 625 47.04 -6.13 -5.93
C MET A 625 46.15 -4.90 -6.15
N SER A 626 44.87 -4.98 -5.73
CA SER A 626 43.99 -3.82 -5.70
C SER A 626 44.35 -2.88 -4.54
N ARG A 627 43.82 -1.66 -4.55
CA ARG A 627 43.99 -0.70 -3.44
C ARG A 627 43.42 -1.21 -2.11
N ASP A 628 42.51 -2.18 -2.15
CA ASP A 628 41.90 -2.80 -0.97
C ASP A 628 42.66 -4.07 -0.50
N GLY A 629 43.87 -4.30 -1.03
CA GLY A 629 44.70 -5.46 -0.66
C GLY A 629 44.27 -6.79 -1.26
N LYS A 630 43.33 -6.81 -2.21
CA LYS A 630 42.85 -8.05 -2.84
C LYS A 630 43.66 -8.37 -4.10
N ARG A 631 43.99 -9.64 -4.33
CA ARG A 631 44.56 -10.07 -5.62
C ARG A 631 43.47 -10.05 -6.68
N VAL A 632 43.73 -9.33 -7.78
CA VAL A 632 42.81 -9.19 -8.90
C VAL A 632 43.53 -9.62 -10.18
N GLN A 633 42.87 -10.44 -10.99
CA GLN A 633 43.38 -10.90 -12.29
C GLN A 633 42.65 -10.17 -13.42
N GLY A 634 43.39 -9.65 -14.39
CA GLY A 634 42.82 -8.90 -15.51
C GLY A 634 43.86 -8.52 -16.56
N TYR A 635 43.46 -7.71 -17.54
CA TYR A 635 44.37 -7.22 -18.58
C TYR A 635 45.11 -5.96 -18.11
N SER A 636 46.33 -5.70 -18.59
CA SER A 636 47.08 -4.50 -18.22
C SER A 636 46.30 -3.22 -18.52
N CYS A 637 46.38 -2.21 -17.65
CA CYS A 637 45.85 -0.87 -17.90
C CYS A 637 46.90 -0.01 -18.65
N ASP A 638 46.48 0.79 -19.63
CA ASP A 638 47.42 1.66 -20.38
C ASP A 638 47.86 2.91 -19.61
N THR A 639 47.24 3.16 -18.46
CA THR A 639 47.34 4.45 -17.77
C THR A 639 47.97 4.30 -16.38
N CYS A 640 48.13 3.08 -15.90
CA CYS A 640 48.80 2.78 -14.64
C CYS A 640 49.17 1.28 -14.60
N ASP A 641 49.92 0.86 -13.59
CA ASP A 641 50.33 -0.55 -13.40
C ASP A 641 49.22 -1.47 -12.84
N GLY A 642 47.96 -1.01 -12.86
CA GLY A 642 46.81 -1.80 -12.44
C GLY A 642 46.31 -2.74 -13.54
N VAL A 643 45.39 -3.63 -13.17
CA VAL A 643 44.66 -4.48 -14.13
C VAL A 643 43.23 -4.00 -14.34
N ILE A 644 42.68 -4.31 -15.51
CA ILE A 644 41.29 -4.04 -15.87
C ILE A 644 40.45 -5.21 -15.36
N GLU A 645 39.63 -4.93 -14.36
CA GLU A 645 38.75 -5.90 -13.72
C GLU A 645 37.32 -5.78 -14.25
N GLN A 646 36.61 -6.91 -14.23
CA GLN A 646 35.17 -6.96 -14.37
C GLN A 646 34.57 -7.14 -12.97
N PRO A 647 34.15 -6.06 -12.29
CA PRO A 647 33.48 -6.17 -10.99
C PRO A 647 32.13 -6.88 -11.20
N GLY A 648 32.10 -8.20 -10.99
CA GLY A 648 30.87 -8.96 -11.17
C GLY A 648 30.96 -10.46 -11.49
N SER A 649 32.11 -11.14 -11.44
CA SER A 649 32.11 -12.61 -11.24
C SER A 649 32.47 -12.94 -9.80
N LYS A 650 31.72 -12.37 -8.84
CA LYS A 650 31.44 -13.18 -7.67
C LYS A 650 30.70 -14.40 -8.20
N ASN A 651 31.00 -15.59 -7.69
CA ASN A 651 30.10 -16.74 -7.75
C ASN A 651 28.76 -16.29 -7.14
N THR A 652 27.94 -15.62 -7.93
CA THR A 652 26.54 -15.46 -7.65
C THR A 652 25.99 -16.84 -7.93
N ASN A 653 25.58 -17.53 -6.86
CA ASN A 653 24.51 -18.49 -6.97
C ASN A 653 23.48 -17.93 -7.97
N PRO A 654 23.03 -18.72 -8.96
CA PRO A 654 22.04 -18.26 -9.91
C PRO A 654 20.85 -17.65 -9.15
N HIS A 655 20.31 -16.56 -9.67
CA HIS A 655 19.07 -15.94 -9.19
C HIS A 655 18.06 -17.03 -8.77
N PRO A 656 17.39 -16.93 -7.61
CA PRO A 656 16.40 -17.93 -7.19
C PRO A 656 15.15 -18.02 -8.08
N SER A 657 15.08 -17.29 -9.20
CA SER A 657 13.89 -17.21 -10.05
C SER A 657 13.86 -18.18 -11.24
N ASP A 658 14.89 -19.02 -11.46
CA ASP A 658 14.85 -20.05 -12.51
C ASP A 658 15.58 -21.33 -12.08
N LYS A 659 15.37 -21.79 -10.85
CA LYS A 659 15.43 -23.24 -10.63
C LYS A 659 14.19 -23.81 -11.29
N HIS A 660 14.35 -24.38 -12.49
CA HIS A 660 13.42 -25.41 -12.97
C HIS A 660 13.33 -26.47 -11.87
N ARG A 661 12.35 -26.32 -10.97
CA ARG A 661 12.00 -27.35 -10.00
C ARG A 661 11.63 -28.56 -10.86
N SER A 662 12.38 -29.64 -10.76
CA SER A 662 12.09 -30.87 -11.48
C SER A 662 10.86 -31.51 -10.85
N GLY A 663 9.68 -31.19 -11.39
CA GLY A 663 8.41 -31.85 -11.08
C GLY A 663 8.01 -32.76 -12.25
N SER A 664 7.07 -33.67 -12.01
CA SER A 664 6.36 -34.38 -13.08
C SER A 664 4.87 -34.08 -12.93
N CYS A 665 4.22 -33.71 -14.03
CA CYS A 665 2.81 -33.37 -14.01
C CYS A 665 1.98 -34.62 -13.78
N TYR A 666 1.20 -34.66 -12.70
CA TYR A 666 0.34 -35.79 -12.37
C TYR A 666 -0.68 -36.16 -13.46
N PHE A 667 -1.03 -35.25 -14.36
CA PHE A 667 -2.06 -35.48 -15.38
C PHE A 667 -1.51 -35.71 -16.81
N CYS A 668 -0.31 -35.22 -17.12
CA CYS A 668 0.26 -35.35 -18.46
C CYS A 668 1.69 -35.89 -18.49
N ASP A 669 2.26 -36.21 -17.33
CA ASP A 669 3.61 -36.74 -17.12
C ASP A 669 4.75 -35.88 -17.71
N SER A 670 4.43 -34.68 -18.18
CA SER A 670 5.41 -33.71 -18.65
C SER A 670 6.32 -33.32 -17.49
N GLN A 671 7.62 -33.27 -17.75
CA GLN A 671 8.64 -32.79 -16.81
C GLN A 671 9.02 -31.32 -17.06
N GLU A 672 8.40 -30.69 -18.06
CA GLU A 672 8.68 -29.32 -18.47
C GLU A 672 7.49 -28.41 -18.18
N SER A 673 7.68 -27.40 -17.33
CA SER A 673 6.66 -26.39 -17.11
C SER A 673 7.27 -25.06 -16.68
N GLY A 674 6.66 -23.96 -17.13
CA GLY A 674 6.95 -22.62 -16.62
C GLY A 674 6.49 -22.38 -15.18
N GLY A 675 5.84 -23.36 -14.54
CA GLY A 675 5.51 -23.29 -13.11
C GLY A 675 4.76 -24.54 -12.61
N TRP A 676 5.15 -24.99 -11.42
CA TRP A 676 4.54 -26.12 -10.71
C TRP A 676 3.59 -25.64 -9.61
N ARG A 677 2.46 -26.31 -9.47
CA ARG A 677 1.46 -26.04 -8.43
C ARG A 677 0.89 -27.36 -7.91
N LYS A 678 0.54 -27.41 -6.63
CA LYS A 678 -0.16 -28.56 -6.03
C LYS A 678 -1.57 -28.71 -6.64
N VAL A 679 -2.01 -29.95 -6.79
CA VAL A 679 -3.38 -30.28 -7.21
C VAL A 679 -4.30 -30.07 -6.00
N PRO A 680 -5.36 -29.24 -6.08
CA PRO A 680 -6.14 -28.84 -4.90
C PRO A 680 -6.80 -30.01 -4.15
N TRP A 681 -7.12 -31.10 -4.85
CA TRP A 681 -7.76 -32.29 -4.27
C TRP A 681 -6.82 -33.49 -4.14
N VAL A 682 -5.53 -33.35 -4.47
CA VAL A 682 -4.50 -34.39 -4.25
C VAL A 682 -3.23 -33.69 -3.72
N PRO A 683 -3.14 -33.45 -2.40
CA PRO A 683 -2.14 -32.55 -1.79
C PRO A 683 -0.67 -32.89 -2.09
N ASP A 684 -0.38 -34.17 -2.35
CA ASP A 684 0.97 -34.69 -2.58
C ASP A 684 1.37 -34.73 -4.06
N LYS A 685 0.52 -34.23 -4.97
CA LYS A 685 0.75 -34.23 -6.41
C LYS A 685 0.80 -32.82 -6.96
N GLU A 686 1.62 -32.64 -7.99
CA GLU A 686 1.78 -31.37 -8.70
C GLU A 686 1.30 -31.48 -10.15
N TRP A 687 0.85 -30.38 -10.73
CA TRP A 687 0.50 -30.28 -12.15
C TRP A 687 1.22 -29.13 -12.83
N CYS A 688 1.43 -29.27 -14.14
CA CYS A 688 2.03 -28.23 -14.96
C CYS A 688 1.05 -27.08 -15.24
N SER A 689 1.59 -25.91 -15.61
CA SER A 689 0.82 -24.72 -15.98
C SER A 689 -0.24 -24.99 -17.07
N VAL A 690 0.05 -25.88 -18.03
CA VAL A 690 -0.87 -26.26 -19.11
C VAL A 690 -2.07 -27.02 -18.58
N CYS A 691 -1.86 -28.04 -17.74
CA CYS A 691 -2.94 -28.82 -17.13
C CYS A 691 -3.80 -27.97 -16.19
N ARG A 692 -3.17 -27.09 -15.40
CA ARG A 692 -3.87 -26.10 -14.56
C ARG A 692 -4.76 -25.19 -15.41
N SER A 693 -4.24 -24.67 -16.52
CA SER A 693 -4.98 -23.79 -17.43
C SER A 693 -6.18 -24.51 -18.07
N ARG A 694 -5.99 -25.74 -18.54
CA ARG A 694 -7.08 -26.58 -19.08
C ARG A 694 -8.17 -26.79 -18.03
N TYR A 695 -7.80 -27.16 -16.81
CA TYR A 695 -8.76 -27.36 -15.72
C TYR A 695 -9.45 -26.05 -15.32
N GLY A 696 -8.77 -24.90 -15.39
CA GLY A 696 -9.42 -23.59 -15.19
C GLY A 696 -10.49 -23.25 -16.23
N GLY A 697 -10.35 -23.75 -17.46
CA GLY A 697 -11.31 -23.53 -18.56
C GLY A 697 -12.44 -24.55 -18.65
N THR A 698 -12.27 -25.76 -18.11
CA THR A 698 -13.26 -26.84 -18.21
C THR A 698 -13.80 -27.31 -16.87
N ALA A 699 -13.04 -27.16 -15.79
CA ALA A 699 -13.29 -27.75 -14.48
C ALA A 699 -13.49 -29.28 -14.51
N THR A 700 -13.02 -29.95 -15.56
CA THR A 700 -13.32 -31.37 -15.83
C THR A 700 -12.05 -32.21 -15.80
N VAL A 701 -12.12 -33.40 -15.22
CA VAL A 701 -11.02 -34.39 -15.23
C VAL A 701 -11.57 -35.81 -15.41
N CYS A 702 -10.87 -36.64 -16.18
CA CYS A 702 -11.21 -38.06 -16.29
C CYS A 702 -10.99 -38.78 -14.95
N THR A 703 -11.97 -39.55 -14.48
CA THR A 703 -11.90 -40.29 -13.22
C THR A 703 -11.09 -41.60 -13.33
N ASN A 704 -10.71 -42.00 -14.54
CA ASN A 704 -9.86 -43.17 -14.74
C ASN A 704 -8.39 -42.81 -14.44
N ASP A 705 -7.83 -43.45 -13.41
CA ASP A 705 -6.44 -43.23 -12.92
C ASP A 705 -5.36 -43.48 -13.96
N LYS A 706 -5.61 -44.31 -14.98
CA LYS A 706 -4.67 -44.50 -16.09
C LYS A 706 -4.77 -43.37 -17.12
N CYS A 707 -5.96 -42.80 -17.31
CA CYS A 707 -6.20 -41.76 -18.32
C CYS A 707 -5.88 -40.36 -17.81
N ARG A 708 -6.47 -39.97 -16.66
CA ARG A 708 -6.31 -38.68 -15.95
C ARG A 708 -6.41 -37.44 -16.85
N LYS A 709 -6.99 -37.56 -18.05
CA LYS A 709 -6.97 -36.47 -19.02
C LYS A 709 -7.85 -35.32 -18.56
N ILE A 710 -7.28 -34.12 -18.55
CA ILE A 710 -8.01 -32.86 -18.44
C ILE A 710 -8.29 -32.38 -19.87
N PRO A 711 -9.56 -32.37 -20.33
CA PRO A 711 -9.90 -31.91 -21.66
C PRO A 711 -9.63 -30.40 -21.79
N PHE A 712 -9.18 -29.96 -22.95
CA PHE A 712 -9.23 -28.54 -23.28
C PHE A 712 -10.65 -28.13 -23.71
N LYS A 713 -10.95 -26.83 -23.78
CA LYS A 713 -12.34 -26.36 -24.00
C LYS A 713 -13.01 -26.94 -25.24
N GLY A 714 -12.29 -27.02 -26.37
CA GLY A 714 -12.81 -27.62 -27.60
C GLY A 714 -13.02 -29.14 -27.53
N GLU A 715 -12.24 -29.87 -26.71
CA GLU A 715 -12.50 -31.28 -26.40
C GLU A 715 -13.72 -31.43 -25.52
N PHE A 716 -13.84 -30.60 -24.47
CA PHE A 716 -14.98 -30.62 -23.57
C PHE A 716 -16.30 -30.36 -24.30
N ASN A 717 -16.33 -29.41 -25.24
CA ASN A 717 -17.51 -29.14 -26.06
C ASN A 717 -17.91 -30.32 -26.99
N LYS A 718 -17.03 -31.31 -27.19
CA LYS A 718 -17.30 -32.53 -27.97
C LYS A 718 -17.58 -33.75 -27.08
N MET A 719 -17.50 -33.62 -25.77
CA MET A 719 -17.77 -34.73 -24.85
C MET A 719 -19.28 -34.93 -24.70
N GLU A 720 -19.73 -36.17 -24.86
CA GLU A 720 -21.12 -36.57 -24.60
C GLU A 720 -21.40 -36.51 -23.09
N ALA A 721 -22.48 -35.85 -22.68
CA ALA A 721 -22.93 -35.87 -21.29
C ALA A 721 -23.51 -37.27 -20.97
N ILE A 722 -23.08 -37.84 -19.84
CA ILE A 722 -23.64 -39.08 -19.30
C ILE A 722 -24.76 -38.72 -18.33
N ASP A 723 -24.48 -37.78 -17.43
CA ASP A 723 -25.44 -37.21 -16.48
C ASP A 723 -25.03 -35.76 -16.19
N GLU A 724 -25.79 -34.81 -16.73
CA GLU A 724 -25.49 -33.39 -16.62
C GLU A 724 -25.65 -32.86 -15.18
N SER A 725 -26.58 -33.43 -14.41
CA SER A 725 -26.87 -33.01 -13.03
C SER A 725 -25.70 -33.30 -12.08
N LEU A 726 -24.96 -34.38 -12.36
CA LEU A 726 -23.76 -34.77 -11.62
C LEU A 726 -22.46 -34.26 -12.25
N GLY A 727 -22.55 -33.57 -13.40
CA GLY A 727 -21.40 -33.12 -14.17
C GLY A 727 -20.58 -34.27 -14.75
N HIS A 728 -21.21 -35.38 -15.13
CA HIS A 728 -20.56 -36.56 -15.70
C HIS A 728 -20.58 -36.52 -17.24
N TYR A 729 -19.40 -36.69 -17.83
CA TYR A 729 -19.19 -36.67 -19.27
C TYR A 729 -18.36 -37.87 -19.72
N LYS A 730 -18.50 -38.30 -20.97
CA LYS A 730 -17.70 -39.39 -21.56
C LYS A 730 -16.33 -38.88 -22.00
N CYS A 731 -15.26 -39.44 -21.45
CA CYS A 731 -13.89 -39.03 -21.79
C CYS A 731 -13.53 -39.41 -23.22
N LEU A 732 -13.15 -38.43 -24.05
CA LEU A 732 -12.75 -38.67 -25.45
C LEU A 732 -11.48 -39.52 -25.62
N LYS A 733 -10.65 -39.69 -24.58
CA LYS A 733 -9.40 -40.47 -24.67
C LYS A 733 -9.59 -41.95 -24.34
N CYS A 734 -10.40 -42.28 -23.33
CA CYS A 734 -10.52 -43.65 -22.83
C CYS A 734 -11.96 -44.15 -22.67
N GLY A 735 -12.96 -43.34 -23.02
CA GLY A 735 -14.39 -43.67 -22.89
C GLY A 735 -14.93 -43.68 -21.45
N SER A 736 -14.08 -43.63 -20.43
CA SER A 736 -14.50 -43.60 -19.01
C SER A 736 -15.19 -42.29 -18.62
N VAL A 737 -15.79 -42.25 -17.44
CA VAL A 737 -16.42 -41.05 -16.90
C VAL A 737 -15.36 -39.95 -16.68
N ALA A 738 -15.71 -38.72 -16.99
CA ALA A 738 -14.99 -37.51 -16.66
C ALA A 738 -15.91 -36.61 -15.85
N ARG A 739 -15.45 -36.20 -14.68
CA ARG A 739 -16.24 -35.44 -13.72
C ARG A 739 -15.89 -33.96 -13.83
N LYS A 740 -16.91 -33.14 -13.99
CA LYS A 740 -16.87 -31.69 -13.94
C LYS A 740 -17.16 -31.24 -12.51
N ASP A 741 -16.29 -30.38 -11.97
CA ASP A 741 -16.52 -29.74 -10.68
C ASP A 741 -17.55 -28.62 -10.83
N LEU A 742 -18.78 -28.90 -10.41
CA LEU A 742 -19.90 -27.97 -10.48
C LEU A 742 -19.77 -26.78 -9.53
N LYS A 743 -18.97 -26.90 -8.45
CA LYS A 743 -18.71 -25.79 -7.51
C LYS A 743 -17.73 -24.77 -8.09
N LYS A 744 -16.96 -25.16 -9.10
CA LYS A 744 -15.95 -24.32 -9.72
C LYS A 744 -16.50 -23.59 -10.95
N GLN A 745 -16.64 -22.27 -10.85
CA GLN A 745 -16.88 -21.45 -12.03
C GLN A 745 -15.69 -21.55 -13.00
N CYS A 746 -15.97 -22.01 -14.23
CA CYS A 746 -14.98 -22.00 -15.30
C CYS A 746 -14.63 -20.55 -15.63
N ARG A 747 -13.35 -20.25 -15.88
CA ARG A 747 -12.94 -18.91 -16.32
C ARG A 747 -13.75 -18.53 -17.56
N ALA A 748 -14.59 -17.52 -17.45
CA ALA A 748 -15.27 -16.96 -18.60
C ALA A 748 -14.19 -16.47 -19.57
N VAL A 749 -14.27 -16.91 -20.83
CA VAL A 749 -13.47 -16.28 -21.88
C VAL A 749 -14.02 -14.87 -21.98
N LYS A 750 -13.31 -13.88 -21.42
CA LYS A 750 -13.65 -12.46 -21.61
C LYS A 750 -13.78 -12.28 -23.13
N LYS A 751 -15.01 -12.06 -23.62
CA LYS A 751 -15.23 -11.65 -25.00
C LYS A 751 -14.53 -10.32 -25.11
N LEU A 752 -13.38 -10.30 -25.80
CA LEU A 752 -12.71 -9.04 -26.11
C LEU A 752 -13.66 -8.26 -27.01
N GLU A 753 -14.16 -7.14 -26.47
CA GLU A 753 -14.97 -6.18 -27.20
C GLU A 753 -14.15 -5.60 -28.36
N GLU A 754 -14.82 -5.33 -29.47
CA GLU A 754 -14.18 -4.66 -30.59
C GLU A 754 -13.96 -3.20 -30.23
N ARG A 755 -12.71 -2.73 -30.32
CA ARG A 755 -12.36 -1.33 -30.10
C ARG A 755 -12.09 -0.67 -31.45
N GLU A 756 -12.69 0.49 -31.66
CA GLU A 756 -12.34 1.38 -32.76
C GLU A 756 -10.92 1.94 -32.58
N GLY A 757 -10.21 2.14 -33.67
CA GLY A 757 -8.87 2.73 -33.67
C GLY A 757 -8.31 2.87 -35.07
N THR A 758 -7.11 3.43 -35.19
CA THR A 758 -6.44 3.64 -36.48
C THR A 758 -5.26 2.70 -36.63
N CYS A 759 -5.41 1.70 -37.50
CA CYS A 759 -4.34 0.78 -37.84
C CYS A 759 -3.30 1.47 -38.72
N TYR A 760 -2.03 1.41 -38.31
CA TYR A 760 -0.91 1.97 -39.05
C TYR A 760 -0.85 1.49 -40.51
N SER A 761 -1.35 0.28 -40.79
CA SER A 761 -1.34 -0.30 -42.14
C SER A 761 -2.64 -0.16 -42.93
N CYS A 762 -3.81 -0.26 -42.30
CA CYS A 762 -5.11 -0.29 -43.02
C CYS A 762 -6.02 0.89 -42.69
N GLY A 763 -5.57 1.84 -41.88
CA GLY A 763 -6.34 3.02 -41.48
C GLY A 763 -7.39 2.71 -40.40
N PRO A 764 -8.42 3.56 -40.26
CA PRO A 764 -9.51 3.40 -39.30
C PRO A 764 -10.18 2.02 -39.44
N THR A 765 -10.28 1.28 -38.34
CA THR A 765 -10.88 -0.05 -38.31
C THR A 765 -11.28 -0.44 -36.88
N THR A 766 -12.11 -1.46 -36.73
CA THR A 766 -12.39 -2.10 -35.44
C THR A 766 -11.48 -3.31 -35.25
N SER A 767 -10.98 -3.52 -34.03
CA SER A 767 -10.23 -4.73 -33.70
C SER A 767 -10.43 -5.16 -32.26
N LYS A 768 -10.52 -6.47 -32.05
CA LYS A 768 -10.54 -7.08 -30.71
C LYS A 768 -9.20 -6.95 -29.99
N ARG A 769 -8.12 -6.70 -30.74
CA ARG A 769 -6.78 -6.55 -30.19
C ARG A 769 -5.94 -5.64 -31.06
N TRP A 770 -5.37 -4.64 -30.42
CA TRP A 770 -4.36 -3.75 -30.99
C TRP A 770 -2.97 -4.24 -30.61
N ASN A 771 -2.02 -4.18 -31.55
CA ASN A 771 -0.66 -4.67 -31.34
C ASN A 771 0.31 -3.56 -31.75
N GLY A 772 1.32 -3.28 -30.91
CA GLY A 772 2.41 -2.38 -31.28
C GLY A 772 3.18 -2.87 -32.53
N LEU A 773 3.84 -1.94 -33.24
CA LEU A 773 4.54 -2.25 -34.48
C LEU A 773 5.64 -3.31 -34.27
N PRO A 774 5.58 -4.48 -34.94
CA PRO A 774 6.59 -5.52 -34.78
C PRO A 774 8.01 -5.12 -35.18
N TRP A 775 8.14 -4.14 -36.07
CA TRP A 775 9.40 -3.63 -36.60
C TRP A 775 9.87 -2.32 -35.94
N ASP A 776 9.04 -1.71 -35.08
CA ASP A 776 9.41 -0.51 -34.35
C ASP A 776 8.72 -0.50 -32.98
N LYS A 777 9.36 -1.18 -32.01
CA LYS A 777 8.83 -1.33 -30.66
C LYS A 777 8.74 -0.02 -29.88
N LYS A 778 9.31 1.08 -30.39
CA LYS A 778 9.31 2.38 -29.74
C LYS A 778 8.23 3.30 -30.30
N ALA A 779 7.72 3.03 -31.50
CA ALA A 779 6.66 3.83 -32.08
C ALA A 779 5.35 3.61 -31.31
N PRO A 780 4.60 4.68 -30.98
CA PRO A 780 3.29 4.58 -30.33
C PRO A 780 2.20 4.04 -31.27
N ALA A 781 2.52 3.83 -32.56
CA ALA A 781 1.55 3.37 -33.53
C ALA A 781 1.21 1.89 -33.34
N GLU A 782 -0.02 1.54 -33.66
CA GLU A 782 -0.52 0.18 -33.52
C GLU A 782 -1.04 -0.37 -34.86
N ILE A 783 -1.08 -1.68 -34.97
CA ILE A 783 -1.74 -2.39 -36.07
C ILE A 783 -2.86 -3.27 -35.52
N CYS A 784 -3.97 -3.33 -36.24
CA CYS A 784 -5.07 -4.23 -35.91
C CYS A 784 -4.62 -5.70 -35.95
N GLN A 785 -5.35 -6.57 -35.26
CA GLN A 785 -5.02 -7.99 -35.16
C GLN A 785 -4.83 -8.66 -36.55
N ARG A 786 -5.64 -8.29 -37.54
CA ARG A 786 -5.53 -8.80 -38.91
C ARG A 786 -4.18 -8.42 -39.55
N CYS A 787 -3.81 -7.15 -39.49
CA CYS A 787 -2.53 -6.65 -40.00
C CYS A 787 -1.32 -7.26 -39.27
N TYR A 788 -1.43 -7.49 -37.96
CA TYR A 788 -0.41 -8.20 -37.19
C TYR A 788 -0.20 -9.64 -37.69
N HIS A 789 -1.28 -10.38 -37.95
CA HIS A 789 -1.21 -11.73 -38.51
C HIS A 789 -0.64 -11.75 -39.94
N LEU A 790 -1.01 -10.77 -40.78
CA LEU A 790 -0.41 -10.62 -42.10
C LEU A 790 1.10 -10.42 -42.00
N TRP A 791 1.58 -9.55 -41.12
CA TRP A 791 3.01 -9.33 -40.89
C TRP A 791 3.72 -10.58 -40.39
N ARG A 792 3.15 -11.30 -39.41
CA ARG A 792 3.69 -12.59 -38.93
C ARG A 792 3.83 -13.60 -40.06
N GLY A 793 2.88 -13.61 -41.00
CA GLY A 793 2.84 -14.54 -42.12
C GLY A 793 3.76 -14.17 -43.30
N SER A 794 3.88 -12.88 -43.63
CA SER A 794 4.64 -12.40 -44.79
C SER A 794 6.00 -11.81 -44.43
N GLY A 795 6.08 -11.08 -43.31
CA GLY A 795 7.25 -10.30 -42.92
C GLY A 795 7.57 -9.12 -43.85
N GLU A 796 6.66 -8.77 -44.77
CA GLU A 796 6.88 -7.71 -45.76
C GLU A 796 5.87 -6.55 -45.60
N ARG A 797 6.37 -5.31 -45.64
CA ARG A 797 5.59 -4.06 -45.60
C ARG A 797 6.16 -3.01 -46.54
N CYS A 798 5.34 -2.01 -46.88
CA CYS A 798 5.80 -0.82 -47.59
C CYS A 798 6.50 0.18 -46.66
N PHE A 799 7.61 0.77 -47.13
CA PHE A 799 8.32 1.85 -46.44
C PHE A 799 7.74 3.23 -46.75
N ASN A 800 6.96 3.39 -47.81
CA ASN A 800 6.33 4.67 -48.13
C ASN A 800 5.37 5.08 -46.99
N PRO A 801 5.62 6.22 -46.31
CA PRO A 801 4.81 6.69 -45.20
C PRO A 801 3.35 6.96 -45.57
N SER A 802 3.03 7.16 -46.84
CA SER A 802 1.64 7.35 -47.29
C SER A 802 0.94 6.02 -47.60
N CYS A 803 1.68 4.93 -47.82
CA CYS A 803 1.12 3.63 -48.17
C CYS A 803 1.01 2.68 -46.97
N ARG A 804 2.09 2.51 -46.19
CA ARG A 804 2.19 1.69 -44.96
C ARG A 804 1.65 0.25 -45.03
N ARG A 805 1.30 -0.25 -46.21
CA ARG A 805 0.60 -1.52 -46.41
C ARG A 805 1.48 -2.71 -46.00
N ILE A 806 0.88 -3.63 -45.23
CA ILE A 806 1.41 -4.96 -44.95
C ILE A 806 0.81 -5.94 -45.96
N PHE A 807 1.64 -6.79 -46.56
CA PHE A 807 1.22 -7.64 -47.66
C PHE A 807 0.83 -9.04 -47.20
N THR A 808 -0.12 -9.65 -47.90
CA THR A 808 -0.40 -11.09 -47.85
C THR A 808 0.72 -11.89 -48.52
N LYS A 809 0.82 -13.19 -48.24
CA LYS A 809 1.79 -14.08 -48.91
C LYS A 809 1.64 -14.07 -50.45
N THR A 810 0.39 -14.01 -50.94
CA THR A 810 0.09 -13.96 -52.38
C THR A 810 0.55 -12.66 -53.03
N GLU A 811 0.38 -11.52 -52.35
CA GLU A 811 0.87 -10.22 -52.82
C GLU A 811 2.40 -10.17 -52.85
N VAL A 812 3.06 -10.73 -51.82
CA VAL A 812 4.53 -10.90 -51.81
C VAL A 812 5.00 -11.75 -52.99
N PHE A 813 4.29 -12.82 -53.34
CA PHE A 813 4.60 -13.63 -54.52
C PHE A 813 4.46 -12.84 -55.83
N LYS A 814 3.47 -11.95 -55.95
CA LYS A 814 3.36 -11.04 -57.10
C LYS A 814 4.51 -10.04 -57.13
N MET A 815 4.92 -9.51 -55.97
CA MET A 815 6.05 -8.59 -55.85
C MET A 815 7.38 -9.23 -56.27
N LYS A 816 7.56 -10.55 -56.06
CA LYS A 816 8.76 -11.29 -56.50
C LYS A 816 8.98 -11.25 -58.01
N LYS A 817 7.93 -11.02 -58.80
CA LYS A 817 8.01 -10.93 -60.28
C LYS A 817 8.38 -9.52 -60.76
N LEU A 818 8.43 -8.53 -59.89
CA LEU A 818 8.73 -7.14 -60.25
C LEU A 818 10.24 -6.89 -60.19
N LYS A 819 10.74 -6.02 -61.09
CA LYS A 819 12.15 -5.58 -61.06
C LYS A 819 12.43 -4.87 -59.73
N HIS A 820 13.58 -5.16 -59.13
CA HIS A 820 14.00 -4.53 -57.88
C HIS A 820 14.23 -3.02 -58.09
N ILE A 821 13.99 -2.25 -57.03
CA ILE A 821 14.24 -0.81 -56.93
C ILE A 821 15.18 -0.54 -55.77
N ASP A 822 15.76 0.66 -55.72
CA ASP A 822 16.65 1.04 -54.62
C ASP A 822 15.88 1.23 -53.30
N GLY A 823 16.53 0.89 -52.19
CA GLY A 823 15.97 1.01 -50.85
C GLY A 823 15.81 2.47 -50.39
N PRO A 824 15.03 2.71 -49.32
CA PRO A 824 14.92 4.05 -48.75
C PRO A 824 16.30 4.53 -48.27
N SER A 825 16.64 5.79 -48.55
CA SER A 825 17.84 6.50 -48.07
C SER A 825 19.19 6.09 -48.70
N GLY A 826 19.20 5.69 -49.98
CA GLY A 826 20.47 5.42 -50.70
C GLY A 826 21.25 4.20 -50.16
N ALA A 827 20.60 3.37 -49.33
CA ALA A 827 21.16 2.10 -48.91
C ALA A 827 21.30 1.18 -50.15
N SER A 828 22.44 0.51 -50.29
CA SER A 828 22.75 -0.43 -51.39
C SER A 828 21.85 -1.67 -51.44
N THR A 829 20.84 -1.76 -50.57
CA THR A 829 19.91 -2.87 -50.45
C THR A 829 18.80 -2.74 -51.49
N LYS A 830 18.79 -3.65 -52.47
CA LYS A 830 17.71 -3.78 -53.44
C LYS A 830 16.41 -4.16 -52.73
N CYS A 831 15.33 -3.42 -52.97
CA CYS A 831 13.99 -3.66 -52.46
C CYS A 831 13.04 -4.11 -53.59
N ARG A 832 11.94 -4.80 -53.25
CA ARG A 832 10.85 -5.02 -54.21
C ARG A 832 9.93 -3.80 -54.22
N PRO A 833 9.42 -3.36 -55.39
CA PRO A 833 8.45 -2.27 -55.45
C PRO A 833 7.10 -2.72 -54.88
N CYS A 834 6.50 -1.88 -54.05
CA CYS A 834 5.16 -2.06 -53.53
C CYS A 834 4.16 -2.18 -54.69
N ILE A 835 3.30 -3.20 -54.65
CA ILE A 835 2.26 -3.38 -55.69
C ILE A 835 1.22 -2.26 -55.74
N VAL A 836 1.13 -1.42 -54.69
CA VAL A 836 0.17 -0.31 -54.61
C VAL A 836 0.83 1.02 -55.01
N CYS A 837 1.86 1.45 -54.27
CA CYS A 837 2.46 2.77 -54.48
C CYS A 837 3.80 2.76 -55.22
N ARG A 838 4.27 1.58 -55.66
CA ARG A 838 5.59 1.37 -56.28
C ARG A 838 6.81 1.74 -55.43
N GLY A 839 6.64 2.26 -54.21
CA GLY A 839 7.72 2.56 -53.27
C GLY A 839 8.41 1.32 -52.70
N PRO A 840 9.56 1.48 -52.04
CA PRO A 840 10.36 0.36 -51.54
C PRO A 840 9.65 -0.41 -50.42
N THR A 841 9.93 -1.70 -50.32
CA THR A 841 9.37 -2.62 -49.31
C THR A 841 10.49 -3.30 -48.52
N THR A 842 10.19 -3.81 -47.34
CA THR A 842 11.13 -4.60 -46.54
C THR A 842 11.50 -5.86 -47.31
N LEU A 843 12.78 -5.98 -47.68
CA LEU A 843 13.31 -7.25 -48.18
C LEU A 843 13.66 -8.12 -46.99
N LYS A 844 13.08 -9.31 -46.92
CA LYS A 844 13.48 -10.32 -45.95
C LYS A 844 14.51 -11.26 -46.57
#